data_AF-A0A2N7XYV9-F1
#
_entry.id   AF-A0A2N7XYV9-F1
#
_cell.length_a   1.000
_cell.length_b   1.000
_cell.length_c   1.000
_cell.angle_alpha   90.00
_cell.angle_beta   90.00
_cell.angle_gamma   90.00
#
_symmetry.space_group_name_H-M   'P 1'
#
loop_
_entity.id
_entity.type
_entity.pdbx_description
1 polymer ?
#
loop_
_entity_poly.entity_id
_entity_poly.type
_entity_poly.pdbx_seq_one_letter_code
_entity_poly.pdbx_strand_id
1 'polypeptide(L)'
;MKKDTLDFIRNYAKNRSANTADYLPDGRLEGEVPGYPGLLSREYNLRENLNFSIPLWPDADTHPTLDDIVTVWWKNFDDTEWGTPIYNFTVVAPGPETPVNIAQGRRPAGRYQIKYGINVRGVDNYSESDPQTVVVDLTPPYAISPDAPPAPIPPADLPTPADRDYFESKPNESAVFTIPDYVAHGRADGDWAYLYYNGSDTPYAPNPPDPSPRWNLPADLSFPLPLSVVDANPDGLRNLRYELFDAAGNWARLSTAYEMDVGLFPAPENLLAPLVDRTSPPGDVLIDRADVALDGGMIVRIPEYTNFLRGVDGDEFLVTLRTSITTVNLEAQPLGNSRFPAEVYVPYRVLEILYGATRGLLPLTVSYVVRRRSVNNPATPTTTVNLDLFVVGPTPIGPDPINDDLLPVVVKGVDATGTEGPDDELERDHANRPAIARVTLWSTAPTPDASDFTIRLYYSGELVATQPVTGASAGQVIPLSIPWSFIERHGNGRKTVFYTIAQGASTNRQFSPDTTVTVNANFKELAPPVVRHLSDAGAINCTTFRPENPPGNVVVFIPSSEHFELRMVVTLHWQGYSDNAGMVAVPAAVGRVDSIPLTQAMINSGFELLLGPYETIYKPIQPHSGARLAGSARIWYTINLPEGPLPSDEAHPLVRGVRIGGTNGFFCDGTAVPLP
;
A
#
# COMPACT_ATOMS: atom_id res chain seq x y z
N MET A 1 59.36 -11.89 7.05
CA MET A 1 60.72 -12.31 6.65
C MET A 1 60.87 -12.44 5.14
N LYS A 2 61.86 -11.75 4.54
CA LYS A 2 62.19 -11.93 3.11
C LYS A 2 62.73 -13.34 2.85
N LYS A 3 62.41 -13.92 1.69
CA LYS A 3 62.92 -15.21 1.23
C LYS A 3 64.44 -15.34 1.35
N ASP A 4 65.18 -14.30 0.98
CA ASP A 4 66.65 -14.29 1.08
C ASP A 4 67.18 -14.45 2.51
N THR A 5 66.41 -14.04 3.52
CA THR A 5 66.76 -14.19 4.93
C THR A 5 66.48 -15.62 5.41
N LEU A 6 65.42 -16.24 4.90
CA LEU A 6 65.14 -17.65 5.16
C LEU A 6 66.20 -18.57 4.55
N ASP A 7 66.56 -18.33 3.28
CA ASP A 7 67.59 -19.09 2.58
C ASP A 7 68.96 -18.92 3.27
N PHE A 8 69.24 -17.72 3.79
CA PHE A 8 70.40 -17.46 4.62
C PHE A 8 70.43 -18.31 5.91
N ILE A 9 69.35 -18.33 6.69
CA ILE A 9 69.24 -19.12 7.93
C ILE A 9 69.50 -20.62 7.63
N ARG A 10 68.87 -21.14 6.59
CA ARG A 10 69.01 -22.56 6.17
C ARG A 10 70.44 -22.90 5.77
N ASN A 11 71.07 -22.05 4.96
CA ASN A 11 72.44 -22.28 4.50
C ASN A 11 73.46 -22.16 5.63
N TYR A 12 73.28 -21.21 6.54
CA TYR A 12 74.18 -21.03 7.68
C TYR A 12 74.13 -22.21 8.65
N ALA A 13 72.93 -22.65 9.03
CA ALA A 13 72.76 -23.81 9.90
C ALA A 13 73.44 -25.07 9.31
N LYS A 14 73.31 -25.27 7.99
CA LYS A 14 73.97 -26.37 7.28
C LYS A 14 75.49 -26.26 7.31
N ASN A 15 76.05 -25.09 7.00
CA ASN A 15 77.50 -24.87 7.00
C ASN A 15 78.11 -25.01 8.39
N ARG A 16 77.38 -24.60 9.43
CA ARG A 16 77.81 -24.71 10.82
C ARG A 16 77.92 -26.16 11.30
N SER A 17 76.95 -27.00 10.94
CA SER A 17 76.98 -28.42 11.28
C SER A 17 78.15 -29.20 10.66
N ALA A 18 78.88 -28.60 9.71
CA ALA A 18 80.05 -29.18 9.06
C ALA A 18 81.39 -28.73 9.69
N ASN A 19 81.39 -27.83 10.68
CA ASN A 19 82.60 -27.34 11.35
C ASN A 19 82.97 -28.25 12.54
N THR A 20 84.22 -28.74 12.59
CA THR A 20 84.68 -29.75 13.58
C THR A 20 85.75 -29.22 14.55
N ALA A 21 85.80 -27.92 14.79
CA ALA A 21 86.77 -27.32 15.72
C ALA A 21 86.28 -27.36 17.18
N ASP A 22 87.24 -27.40 18.12
CA ASP A 22 87.00 -27.43 19.58
C ASP A 22 86.57 -26.04 20.08
N TYR A 23 85.30 -25.69 19.87
CA TYR A 23 84.69 -24.47 20.39
C TYR A 23 83.97 -24.72 21.73
N LEU A 24 83.80 -23.65 22.50
CA LEU A 24 82.87 -23.66 23.64
C LEU A 24 81.42 -23.91 23.16
N PRO A 25 80.54 -24.47 24.02
CA PRO A 25 79.14 -24.72 23.68
C PRO A 25 78.40 -23.47 23.22
N ASP A 26 77.27 -23.65 22.53
CA ASP A 26 76.43 -22.53 22.11
C ASP A 26 75.74 -21.86 23.30
N GLY A 27 75.67 -20.53 23.27
CA GLY A 27 74.75 -19.80 24.13
C GLY A 27 73.30 -19.91 23.66
N ARG A 28 72.35 -19.76 24.58
CA ARG A 28 70.91 -19.79 24.26
C ARG A 28 70.38 -18.38 24.07
N LEU A 29 69.81 -18.11 22.89
CA LEU A 29 69.08 -16.86 22.63
C LEU A 29 67.63 -17.00 23.08
N GLU A 30 67.19 -16.12 23.96
CA GLU A 30 65.79 -16.05 24.35
C GLU A 30 64.91 -15.63 23.16
N GLY A 31 63.77 -16.27 22.93
CA GLY A 31 62.86 -15.87 21.85
C GLY A 31 63.24 -16.31 20.45
N GLU A 32 64.19 -17.23 20.31
CA GLU A 32 64.46 -17.91 19.05
C GLU A 32 63.21 -18.65 18.54
N VAL A 33 62.88 -18.45 17.26
CA VAL A 33 61.71 -19.06 16.62
C VAL A 33 61.99 -20.54 16.35
N PRO A 34 61.15 -21.48 16.87
CA PRO A 34 61.34 -22.91 16.64
C PRO A 34 61.42 -23.25 15.14
N GLY A 35 62.46 -23.97 14.73
CA GLY A 35 62.69 -24.35 13.34
C GLY A 35 63.43 -23.31 12.49
N TYR A 36 63.76 -22.13 13.04
CA TYR A 36 64.47 -21.06 12.35
C TYR A 36 65.68 -20.60 13.18
N PRO A 37 66.82 -21.32 13.11
CA PRO A 37 67.99 -21.02 13.93
C PRO A 37 68.45 -19.57 13.83
N GLY A 38 68.60 -18.91 14.97
CA GLY A 38 69.01 -17.52 15.09
C GLY A 38 67.90 -16.48 14.81
N LEU A 39 66.74 -16.85 14.27
CA LEU A 39 65.64 -15.92 14.05
C LEU A 39 64.97 -15.60 15.38
N LEU A 40 64.96 -14.33 15.76
CA LEU A 40 64.25 -13.88 16.96
C LEU A 40 62.81 -13.50 16.62
N SER A 41 61.87 -13.88 17.47
CA SER A 41 60.48 -13.45 17.31
C SER A 41 60.34 -11.95 17.56
N ARG A 42 59.32 -11.34 16.93
CA ARG A 42 59.00 -9.93 17.06
C ARG A 42 58.88 -9.50 18.51
N GLU A 43 58.18 -10.29 19.33
CA GLU A 43 57.96 -10.00 20.74
C GLU A 43 59.32 -9.76 21.45
N TYR A 44 60.29 -10.64 21.22
CA TYR A 44 61.61 -10.56 21.84
C TYR A 44 62.52 -9.51 21.21
N ASN A 45 62.40 -9.26 19.90
CA ASN A 45 63.08 -8.15 19.23
C ASN A 45 62.66 -6.78 19.77
N LEU A 46 61.43 -6.65 20.25
CA LEU A 46 60.89 -5.39 20.79
C LEU A 46 61.12 -5.21 22.31
N ARG A 47 61.58 -6.23 23.03
CA ARG A 47 61.94 -6.10 24.45
C ARG A 47 63.17 -5.23 24.63
N GLU A 48 63.21 -4.47 25.73
CA GLU A 48 64.36 -3.62 26.10
C GLU A 48 65.66 -4.44 26.20
N ASN A 49 65.58 -5.62 26.81
CA ASN A 49 66.69 -6.55 26.98
C ASN A 49 66.33 -7.93 26.42
N LEU A 50 67.28 -8.54 25.71
CA LEU A 50 67.22 -9.93 25.25
C LEU A 50 68.26 -10.74 26.02
N ASN A 51 67.84 -11.80 26.68
CA ASN A 51 68.78 -12.64 27.40
C ASN A 51 69.51 -13.59 26.44
N PHE A 52 70.84 -13.48 26.40
CA PHE A 52 71.74 -14.47 25.83
C PHE A 52 72.37 -15.25 26.99
N SER A 53 71.97 -16.50 27.15
CA SER A 53 72.41 -17.34 28.27
C SER A 53 73.63 -18.16 27.87
N ILE A 54 74.78 -17.83 28.43
CA ILE A 54 76.03 -18.59 28.23
C ILE A 54 75.97 -19.81 29.17
N PRO A 55 76.08 -21.05 28.67
CA PRO A 55 76.10 -22.23 29.52
C PRO A 55 77.37 -22.26 30.37
N LEU A 56 77.34 -23.01 31.47
CA LEU A 56 78.54 -23.30 32.26
C LEU A 56 79.65 -23.86 31.36
N TRP A 57 80.81 -23.22 31.37
CA TRP A 57 81.97 -23.63 30.57
C TRP A 57 82.80 -24.71 31.27
N PRO A 58 83.58 -25.50 30.50
CA PRO A 58 84.56 -26.43 31.07
C PRO A 58 85.58 -25.71 31.96
N ASP A 59 86.03 -26.38 33.02
CA ASP A 59 87.05 -25.90 33.96
C ASP A 59 86.72 -24.57 34.68
N ALA A 60 85.45 -24.17 34.70
CA ALA A 60 84.99 -22.96 35.37
C ALA A 60 85.49 -22.84 36.82
N ASP A 61 86.00 -21.68 37.20
CA ASP A 61 86.60 -21.52 38.53
C ASP A 61 85.53 -21.48 39.62
N THR A 62 85.58 -22.45 40.53
CA THR A 62 84.64 -22.56 41.65
C THR A 62 85.17 -21.89 42.92
N HIS A 63 86.39 -21.34 42.93
CA HIS A 63 86.92 -20.63 44.10
C HIS A 63 86.25 -19.26 44.28
N PRO A 64 85.86 -18.88 45.50
CA PRO A 64 85.16 -17.61 45.77
C PRO A 64 86.03 -16.36 45.59
N THR A 65 87.32 -16.51 45.28
CA THR A 65 88.30 -15.41 45.15
C THR A 65 88.99 -15.38 43.78
N LEU A 66 88.69 -16.35 42.91
CA LEU A 66 89.18 -16.40 41.54
C LEU A 66 87.97 -16.17 40.61
N ASP A 67 88.18 -15.33 39.61
CA ASP A 67 87.15 -14.83 38.71
C ASP A 67 87.49 -15.16 37.27
N ASP A 68 86.53 -15.75 36.56
CA ASP A 68 86.63 -15.96 35.12
C ASP A 68 86.22 -14.69 34.38
N ILE A 69 86.90 -14.39 33.28
CA ILE A 69 86.59 -13.21 32.46
C ILE A 69 85.74 -13.66 31.27
N VAL A 70 84.51 -13.15 31.21
CA VAL A 70 83.57 -13.36 30.11
C VAL A 70 83.62 -12.16 29.18
N THR A 71 83.92 -12.41 27.91
CA THR A 71 83.89 -11.41 26.86
C THR A 71 82.87 -11.79 25.79
N VAL A 72 82.01 -10.86 25.40
CA VAL A 72 80.95 -11.09 24.42
C VAL A 72 81.10 -10.11 23.27
N TRP A 73 81.07 -10.63 22.05
CA TRP A 73 81.12 -9.84 20.82
C TRP A 73 79.81 -9.94 20.05
N TRP A 74 79.49 -8.84 19.39
CA TRP A 74 78.35 -8.72 18.50
C TRP A 74 78.77 -7.90 17.29
N LYS A 75 78.55 -8.41 16.09
CA LYS A 75 78.86 -7.72 14.84
C LYS A 75 77.77 -7.91 13.80
N ASN A 76 77.74 -7.06 12.77
CA ASN A 76 76.92 -7.37 11.60
C ASN A 76 77.49 -8.59 10.90
N PHE A 77 76.62 -9.36 10.25
CA PHE A 77 77.04 -10.59 9.58
C PHE A 77 78.11 -10.34 8.50
N ASP A 78 77.98 -9.24 7.75
CA ASP A 78 78.86 -8.89 6.64
C ASP A 78 80.19 -8.25 7.08
N ASP A 79 80.35 -7.94 8.37
CA ASP A 79 81.60 -7.37 8.90
C ASP A 79 82.69 -8.44 8.94
N THR A 80 83.87 -8.16 8.40
CA THR A 80 85.00 -9.11 8.40
C THR A 80 85.67 -9.25 9.75
N GLU A 81 85.56 -8.25 10.63
CA GLU A 81 86.19 -8.20 11.95
C GLU A 81 85.14 -8.02 13.06
N TRP A 82 85.43 -8.53 14.27
CA TRP A 82 84.51 -8.49 15.42
C TRP A 82 84.47 -7.16 16.18
N GLY A 83 85.41 -6.25 15.92
CA GLY A 83 85.49 -4.97 16.63
C GLY A 83 85.67 -5.12 18.15
N THR A 84 85.20 -4.12 18.90
CA THR A 84 85.26 -4.12 20.37
C THR A 84 84.15 -5.00 20.97
N PRO A 85 84.43 -5.73 22.07
CA PRO A 85 83.41 -6.52 22.73
C PRO A 85 82.31 -5.63 23.30
N ILE A 86 81.08 -6.12 23.25
CA ILE A 86 79.91 -5.42 23.81
C ILE A 86 79.83 -5.55 25.32
N TYR A 87 80.39 -6.63 25.87
CA TYR A 87 80.52 -6.87 27.30
C TYR A 87 81.89 -7.50 27.58
N ASN A 88 82.52 -7.06 28.65
CA ASN A 88 83.71 -7.66 29.24
C ASN A 88 83.58 -7.54 30.76
N PHE A 89 83.33 -8.64 31.44
CA PHE A 89 83.03 -8.66 32.87
C PHE A 89 83.55 -9.94 33.52
N THR A 90 83.62 -9.93 34.85
CA THR A 90 84.12 -11.05 35.64
C THR A 90 82.98 -11.81 36.30
N VAL A 91 83.13 -13.13 36.42
CA VAL A 91 82.16 -14.02 37.06
C VAL A 91 82.88 -14.85 38.11
N VAL A 92 82.39 -14.81 39.35
CA VAL A 92 82.90 -15.61 40.48
C VAL A 92 81.94 -16.76 40.71
N ALA A 93 82.46 -17.99 40.77
CA ALA A 93 81.68 -19.21 40.97
C ALA A 93 80.43 -19.28 40.06
N PRO A 94 80.62 -19.38 38.73
CA PRO A 94 79.52 -19.32 37.76
C PRO A 94 78.45 -20.39 38.02
N GLY A 95 77.19 -19.97 37.91
CA GLY A 95 76.05 -20.87 37.96
C GLY A 95 75.87 -21.68 36.66
N PRO A 96 74.77 -22.45 36.52
CA PRO A 96 74.52 -23.27 35.33
C PRO A 96 74.40 -22.45 34.04
N GLU A 97 73.96 -21.20 34.13
CA GLU A 97 73.93 -20.25 33.01
C GLU A 97 74.38 -18.86 33.50
N THR A 98 75.11 -18.14 32.65
CA THR A 98 75.49 -16.74 32.84
C THR A 98 74.69 -15.88 31.85
N PRO A 99 73.70 -15.09 32.31
CA PRO A 99 72.87 -14.28 31.44
C PRO A 99 73.59 -13.00 30.98
N VAL A 100 73.46 -12.69 29.69
CA VAL A 100 73.97 -11.47 29.06
C VAL A 100 72.82 -10.75 28.40
N ASN A 101 72.52 -9.54 28.87
CA ASN A 101 71.42 -8.75 28.33
C ASN A 101 71.86 -7.97 27.09
N ILE A 102 71.32 -8.30 25.92
CA ILE A 102 71.56 -7.54 24.69
C ILE A 102 70.50 -6.44 24.57
N ALA A 103 70.93 -5.19 24.74
CA ALA A 103 70.06 -4.02 24.65
C ALA A 103 69.38 -3.91 23.26
N GLN A 104 68.13 -3.45 23.21
CA GLN A 104 67.37 -3.27 21.96
C GLN A 104 68.09 -2.39 20.93
N GLY A 105 68.78 -1.34 21.37
CA GLY A 105 69.52 -0.43 20.47
C GLY A 105 70.66 -1.10 19.69
N ARG A 106 71.11 -2.29 20.10
CA ARG A 106 72.11 -3.11 19.38
C ARG A 106 71.48 -4.11 18.40
N ARG A 107 70.15 -4.19 18.39
CA ARG A 107 69.35 -5.14 17.60
C ARG A 107 68.40 -4.40 16.62
N PRO A 108 68.89 -3.49 15.75
CA PRO A 108 68.07 -3.04 14.64
C PRO A 108 67.78 -4.21 13.67
N ALA A 109 66.83 -4.03 12.75
CA ALA A 109 66.54 -5.05 11.74
C ALA A 109 67.79 -5.37 10.92
N GLY A 110 68.17 -6.64 10.84
CA GLY A 110 69.43 -7.04 10.23
C GLY A 110 69.86 -8.47 10.55
N ARG A 111 71.04 -8.82 10.02
CA ARG A 111 71.70 -10.11 10.24
C ARG A 111 72.98 -9.86 11.03
N TYR A 112 73.16 -10.62 12.10
CA TYR A 112 74.24 -10.44 13.05
C TYR A 112 74.91 -11.77 13.37
N GLN A 113 76.08 -11.67 13.99
CA GLN A 113 76.71 -12.79 14.67
C GLN A 113 77.00 -12.40 16.11
N ILE A 114 76.82 -13.37 17.01
CA ILE A 114 77.20 -13.28 18.42
C ILE A 114 78.18 -14.40 18.72
N LYS A 115 79.22 -14.10 19.50
CA LYS A 115 80.10 -15.11 20.10
C LYS A 115 80.52 -14.66 21.48
N TYR A 116 80.96 -15.61 22.30
CA TYR A 116 81.56 -15.31 23.59
C TYR A 116 82.91 -15.99 23.73
N GLY A 117 83.72 -15.50 24.65
CA GLY A 117 85.03 -16.03 24.97
C GLY A 117 85.24 -15.98 26.47
N ILE A 118 85.89 -17.01 26.98
CA ILE A 118 86.12 -17.22 28.40
C ILE A 118 87.63 -17.30 28.63
N ASN A 119 88.14 -16.47 29.52
CA ASN A 119 89.46 -16.67 30.12
C ASN A 119 89.26 -17.22 31.54
N VAL A 120 89.64 -18.47 31.74
CA VAL A 120 89.56 -19.13 33.05
C VAL A 120 90.84 -18.83 33.82
N ARG A 121 90.75 -17.98 34.85
CA ARG A 121 91.95 -17.50 35.57
C ARG A 121 92.67 -18.60 36.34
N GLY A 122 91.95 -19.61 36.82
CA GLY A 122 92.54 -20.74 37.54
C GLY A 122 93.50 -21.59 36.70
N VAL A 123 93.35 -21.59 35.37
CA VAL A 123 94.18 -22.36 34.43
C VAL A 123 94.92 -21.50 33.38
N ASP A 124 94.71 -20.19 33.40
CA ASP A 124 95.28 -19.19 32.46
C ASP A 124 95.12 -19.59 30.99
N ASN A 125 93.91 -20.03 30.63
CA ASN A 125 93.58 -20.46 29.28
C ASN A 125 92.37 -19.70 28.74
N TYR A 126 92.37 -19.45 27.44
CA TYR A 126 91.33 -18.73 26.73
C TYR A 126 90.68 -19.61 25.66
N SER A 127 89.35 -19.61 25.60
CA SER A 127 88.58 -20.33 24.59
C SER A 127 87.38 -19.51 24.13
N GLU A 128 86.94 -19.73 22.89
CA GLU A 128 85.80 -19.02 22.30
C GLU A 128 84.70 -19.99 21.90
N SER A 129 83.46 -19.49 21.88
CA SER A 129 82.36 -20.16 21.21
C SER A 129 82.47 -20.00 19.70
N ASP A 130 81.90 -20.94 18.97
CA ASP A 130 81.66 -20.76 17.54
C ASP A 130 80.66 -19.60 17.37
N PRO A 131 80.83 -18.70 16.40
CA PRO A 131 79.86 -17.66 16.13
C PRO A 131 78.46 -18.24 15.88
N GLN A 132 77.46 -17.66 16.52
CA GLN A 132 76.03 -17.96 16.31
C GLN A 132 75.41 -16.86 15.48
N THR A 133 74.58 -17.23 14.50
CA THR A 133 73.80 -16.25 13.73
C THR A 133 72.64 -15.73 14.56
N VAL A 134 72.39 -14.43 14.46
CA VAL A 134 71.18 -13.79 14.98
C VAL A 134 70.51 -12.99 13.87
N VAL A 135 69.23 -13.22 13.66
CA VAL A 135 68.41 -12.53 12.65
C VAL A 135 67.32 -11.76 13.37
N VAL A 136 67.36 -10.45 13.23
CA VAL A 136 66.34 -9.53 13.72
C VAL A 136 65.48 -9.14 12.54
N ASP A 137 64.24 -9.66 12.52
CA ASP A 137 63.24 -9.29 11.51
C ASP A 137 62.09 -8.52 12.14
N LEU A 138 61.88 -7.30 11.63
CA LEU A 138 60.80 -6.40 12.03
C LEU A 138 59.90 -6.02 10.85
N THR A 139 60.08 -6.67 9.68
CA THR A 139 59.39 -6.31 8.43
C THR A 139 58.22 -7.28 8.19
N PRO A 140 56.96 -6.84 8.40
CA PRO A 140 55.81 -7.68 8.12
C PRO A 140 55.64 -7.93 6.61
N PRO A 141 54.85 -8.95 6.22
CA PRO A 141 54.31 -9.03 4.88
C PRO A 141 53.59 -7.72 4.53
N TYR A 142 53.63 -7.32 3.26
CA TYR A 142 53.05 -6.06 2.77
C TYR A 142 53.60 -4.77 3.40
N ALA A 143 54.72 -4.79 4.15
CA ALA A 143 55.28 -3.59 4.81
C ALA A 143 55.54 -2.40 3.88
N ILE A 144 55.89 -2.67 2.61
CA ILE A 144 56.20 -1.64 1.60
C ILE A 144 55.02 -1.34 0.68
N SER A 145 53.90 -2.08 0.83
CA SER A 145 52.71 -1.89 0.03
C SER A 145 51.84 -0.77 0.61
N PRO A 146 51.40 0.20 -0.19
CA PRO A 146 50.37 1.16 0.26
C PRO A 146 49.02 0.46 0.46
N ASP A 147 48.78 -0.62 -0.28
CA ASP A 147 47.52 -1.36 -0.31
C ASP A 147 47.48 -2.44 0.77
N ALA A 148 46.27 -2.68 1.30
CA ALA A 148 46.00 -3.83 2.15
C ALA A 148 46.12 -5.14 1.34
N PRO A 149 46.38 -6.28 2.00
CA PRO A 149 46.29 -7.57 1.33
C PRO A 149 44.94 -7.74 0.61
N PRO A 150 44.91 -8.34 -0.59
CA PRO A 150 43.69 -8.57 -1.35
C PRO A 150 42.73 -9.54 -0.63
N ALA A 151 41.48 -9.60 -1.09
CA ALA A 151 40.48 -10.48 -0.51
C ALA A 151 40.80 -11.97 -0.77
N PRO A 152 40.34 -12.90 0.09
CA PRO A 152 40.37 -14.32 -0.20
C PRO A 152 39.77 -14.67 -1.57
N ILE A 153 40.34 -15.68 -2.22
CA ILE A 153 39.78 -16.26 -3.45
C ILE A 153 38.84 -17.40 -3.05
N PRO A 154 37.56 -17.38 -3.46
CA PRO A 154 36.61 -18.45 -3.17
C PRO A 154 36.92 -19.71 -3.99
N PRO A 155 36.49 -20.90 -3.51
CA PRO A 155 36.52 -22.11 -4.32
C PRO A 155 35.60 -21.94 -5.55
N ALA A 156 36.03 -22.48 -6.69
CA ALA A 156 35.35 -22.28 -7.98
C ALA A 156 33.92 -22.87 -8.03
N ASP A 157 33.60 -23.79 -7.13
CA ASP A 157 32.32 -24.47 -7.05
C ASP A 157 31.40 -23.92 -5.95
N LEU A 158 31.76 -22.79 -5.30
CA LEU A 158 30.94 -22.14 -4.27
C LEU A 158 29.62 -21.65 -4.90
N PRO A 159 28.45 -22.17 -4.48
CA PRO A 159 27.17 -21.68 -4.98
C PRO A 159 26.86 -20.28 -4.43
N THR A 160 25.92 -19.61 -5.08
CA THR A 160 25.34 -18.35 -4.58
C THR A 160 23.84 -18.57 -4.42
N PRO A 161 23.35 -18.69 -3.17
CA PRO A 161 24.06 -18.51 -1.91
C PRO A 161 24.86 -19.77 -1.55
N ALA A 162 25.84 -19.65 -0.66
CA ALA A 162 26.48 -20.80 -0.04
C ALA A 162 25.47 -21.47 0.91
N ASP A 163 25.01 -22.66 0.56
CA ASP A 163 23.99 -23.41 1.29
C ASP A 163 24.60 -24.50 2.19
N ARG A 164 23.77 -25.05 3.08
CA ARG A 164 24.18 -26.09 4.01
C ARG A 164 24.68 -27.34 3.28
N ASP A 165 23.97 -27.78 2.25
CA ASP A 165 24.30 -28.97 1.46
C ASP A 165 25.69 -28.87 0.82
N TYR A 166 26.08 -27.68 0.35
CA TYR A 166 27.42 -27.42 -0.16
C TYR A 166 28.48 -27.74 0.88
N PHE A 167 28.39 -27.14 2.09
CA PHE A 167 29.38 -27.38 3.14
C PHE A 167 29.40 -28.84 3.57
N GLU A 168 28.24 -29.45 3.84
CA GLU A 168 28.12 -30.85 4.27
C GLU A 168 28.68 -31.84 3.23
N SER A 169 28.64 -31.48 1.94
CA SER A 169 29.22 -32.28 0.87
C SER A 169 30.76 -32.22 0.79
N LYS A 170 31.41 -31.26 1.47
CA LYS A 170 32.88 -31.07 1.40
C LYS A 170 33.62 -31.87 2.48
N PRO A 171 34.89 -32.24 2.23
CA PRO A 171 35.75 -32.77 3.28
C PRO A 171 35.80 -31.84 4.50
N ASN A 172 35.63 -32.40 5.69
CA ASN A 172 35.59 -31.67 6.97
C ASN A 172 34.55 -30.54 7.00
N GLU A 173 33.47 -30.66 6.23
CA GLU A 173 32.35 -29.71 6.20
C GLU A 173 32.79 -28.25 5.94
N SER A 174 33.82 -28.07 5.12
CA SER A 174 34.53 -26.79 4.99
C SER A 174 34.68 -26.34 3.54
N ALA A 175 34.39 -25.06 3.28
CA ALA A 175 34.73 -24.41 2.02
C ALA A 175 36.21 -24.00 2.03
N VAL A 176 36.99 -24.38 1.02
CA VAL A 176 38.43 -24.08 0.98
C VAL A 176 38.69 -22.83 0.16
N PHE A 177 39.12 -21.77 0.84
CA PHE A 177 39.53 -20.51 0.24
C PHE A 177 41.04 -20.49 0.02
N THR A 178 41.52 -19.58 -0.84
CA THR A 178 42.96 -19.39 -1.07
C THR A 178 43.34 -17.93 -0.86
N ILE A 179 44.46 -17.70 -0.19
CA ILE A 179 45.07 -16.36 -0.11
C ILE A 179 45.78 -16.08 -1.45
N PRO A 180 45.53 -14.93 -2.11
CA PRO A 180 46.25 -14.55 -3.32
C PRO A 180 47.77 -14.60 -3.12
N ASP A 181 48.50 -15.04 -4.14
CA ASP A 181 49.95 -15.15 -4.03
C ASP A 181 50.61 -13.79 -3.73
N TYR A 182 51.53 -13.79 -2.77
CA TYR A 182 52.14 -12.59 -2.21
C TYR A 182 53.66 -12.68 -2.14
N VAL A 183 54.30 -13.43 -3.05
CA VAL A 183 55.78 -13.49 -3.20
C VAL A 183 56.40 -12.10 -3.30
N ALA A 184 55.81 -11.21 -4.11
CA ALA A 184 56.27 -9.84 -4.27
C ALA A 184 56.12 -8.98 -2.98
N HIS A 185 55.35 -9.47 -2.00
CA HIS A 185 55.01 -8.77 -0.77
C HIS A 185 55.52 -9.49 0.50
N GLY A 186 56.48 -10.39 0.36
CA GLY A 186 57.21 -10.97 1.50
C GLY A 186 56.77 -12.37 1.92
N ARG A 187 56.15 -13.15 1.04
CA ARG A 187 55.87 -14.58 1.28
C ARG A 187 57.14 -15.37 1.59
N ALA A 188 57.09 -16.15 2.67
CA ALA A 188 58.13 -17.10 3.06
C ALA A 188 57.56 -18.34 3.77
N ASP A 189 58.34 -19.42 3.84
CA ASP A 189 57.93 -20.61 4.60
C ASP A 189 57.89 -20.27 6.10
N GLY A 190 56.83 -20.69 6.79
CA GLY A 190 56.59 -20.39 8.20
C GLY A 190 55.64 -19.23 8.45
N ASP A 191 55.21 -18.55 7.39
CA ASP A 191 54.10 -17.61 7.45
C ASP A 191 52.83 -18.33 7.94
N TRP A 192 52.00 -17.61 8.67
CA TRP A 192 50.76 -18.09 9.23
C TRP A 192 49.71 -16.97 9.21
N ALA A 193 48.45 -17.31 9.43
CA ALA A 193 47.35 -16.35 9.35
C ALA A 193 46.35 -16.49 10.49
N TYR A 194 45.69 -15.37 10.79
CA TYR A 194 44.41 -15.33 11.47
C TYR A 194 43.29 -15.07 10.47
N LEU A 195 42.15 -15.71 10.67
CA LEU A 195 41.03 -15.75 9.73
C LEU A 195 39.78 -15.19 10.40
N TYR A 196 39.08 -14.28 9.73
CA TYR A 196 37.95 -13.53 10.29
C TYR A 196 36.72 -13.70 9.43
N TYR A 197 35.57 -13.89 10.09
CA TYR A 197 34.29 -14.11 9.43
C TYR A 197 33.24 -13.11 9.93
N ASN A 198 32.37 -12.66 9.02
CA ASN A 198 31.21 -11.82 9.30
C ASN A 198 31.50 -10.55 10.11
N GLY A 199 32.54 -9.80 9.74
CA GLY A 199 32.84 -8.55 10.45
C GLY A 199 33.42 -8.72 11.87
N SER A 200 33.60 -9.96 12.35
CA SER A 200 34.16 -10.23 13.69
C SER A 200 35.57 -9.66 13.84
N ASP A 201 35.86 -9.12 15.04
CA ASP A 201 37.20 -8.72 15.48
C ASP A 201 37.99 -9.89 16.11
N THR A 202 37.33 -11.03 16.33
CA THR A 202 37.94 -12.26 16.85
C THR A 202 38.14 -13.26 15.72
N PRO A 203 39.37 -13.78 15.52
CA PRO A 203 39.60 -14.79 14.50
C PRO A 203 38.96 -16.13 14.87
N TYR A 204 38.46 -16.85 13.88
CA TYR A 204 37.89 -18.18 14.08
C TYR A 204 38.97 -19.26 14.02
N ALA A 205 38.66 -20.43 14.59
CA ALA A 205 39.51 -21.61 14.48
C ALA A 205 39.19 -22.37 13.17
N PRO A 206 40.13 -22.45 12.21
CA PRO A 206 39.88 -23.09 10.91
C PRO A 206 39.79 -24.61 10.97
N ASN A 207 40.34 -25.25 12.00
CA ASN A 207 40.41 -26.71 12.09
C ASN A 207 39.72 -27.24 13.36
N PRO A 208 38.39 -27.13 13.46
CA PRO A 208 37.67 -27.69 14.59
C PRO A 208 37.94 -29.21 14.70
N PRO A 209 38.23 -29.75 15.91
CA PRO A 209 38.00 -29.15 17.23
C PRO A 209 39.20 -28.38 17.81
N ASP A 210 40.30 -28.20 17.08
CA ASP A 210 41.44 -27.40 17.56
C ASP A 210 40.96 -25.95 17.82
N PRO A 211 41.03 -25.44 19.07
CA PRO A 211 40.58 -24.10 19.38
C PRO A 211 41.57 -23.02 18.93
N SER A 212 42.74 -23.40 18.41
CA SER A 212 43.75 -22.46 17.95
C SER A 212 43.24 -21.65 16.74
N PRO A 213 43.22 -20.30 16.83
CA PRO A 213 42.93 -19.46 15.68
C PRO A 213 44.11 -19.36 14.71
N ARG A 214 45.31 -19.79 15.12
CA ARG A 214 46.52 -19.72 14.30
C ARG A 214 46.49 -20.77 13.20
N TRP A 215 46.44 -20.33 11.95
CA TRP A 215 46.54 -21.18 10.77
C TRP A 215 47.95 -21.12 10.16
N ASN A 216 48.71 -22.20 10.23
CA ASN A 216 49.98 -22.27 9.51
C ASN A 216 49.70 -22.42 8.01
N LEU A 217 50.24 -21.51 7.19
CA LEU A 217 49.89 -21.48 5.79
C LEU A 217 50.54 -22.63 5.02
N PRO A 218 49.75 -23.46 4.31
CA PRO A 218 50.30 -24.47 3.41
C PRO A 218 50.91 -23.83 2.15
N ALA A 219 51.67 -24.63 1.39
CA ALA A 219 52.35 -24.16 0.18
C ALA A 219 51.39 -23.70 -0.94
N ASP A 220 50.15 -24.16 -0.93
CA ASP A 220 49.09 -23.72 -1.85
C ASP A 220 48.27 -22.53 -1.32
N LEU A 221 48.62 -22.00 -0.13
CA LEU A 221 47.97 -20.86 0.53
C LEU A 221 46.49 -21.07 0.83
N SER A 222 46.05 -22.33 0.90
CA SER A 222 44.67 -22.68 1.21
C SER A 222 44.35 -22.51 2.70
N PHE A 223 43.08 -22.21 2.99
CA PHE A 223 42.53 -22.23 4.34
C PHE A 223 41.03 -22.58 4.32
N PRO A 224 40.53 -23.31 5.33
CA PRO A 224 39.13 -23.71 5.39
C PRO A 224 38.24 -22.66 6.09
N LEU A 225 37.01 -22.51 5.60
CA LEU A 225 35.89 -21.90 6.30
C LEU A 225 34.89 -23.01 6.68
N PRO A 226 34.85 -23.44 7.96
CA PRO A 226 34.01 -24.55 8.41
C PRO A 226 32.53 -24.17 8.52
N LEU A 227 31.63 -25.14 8.29
CA LEU A 227 30.19 -25.00 8.52
C LEU A 227 29.88 -24.50 9.94
N SER A 228 30.60 -24.99 10.96
CA SER A 228 30.40 -24.55 12.35
C SER A 228 30.64 -23.06 12.58
N VAL A 229 31.48 -22.41 11.78
CA VAL A 229 31.73 -20.95 11.82
C VAL A 229 30.62 -20.20 11.12
N VAL A 230 30.15 -20.72 9.98
CA VAL A 230 29.07 -20.14 9.18
C VAL A 230 27.72 -20.25 9.91
N ASP A 231 27.45 -21.39 10.54
CA ASP A 231 26.22 -21.71 11.28
C ASP A 231 26.03 -20.86 12.54
N ALA A 232 27.14 -20.41 13.16
CA ALA A 232 27.12 -19.50 14.31
C ALA A 232 26.63 -18.08 13.95
N ASN A 233 26.62 -17.71 12.66
CA ASN A 233 26.12 -16.43 12.16
C ASN A 233 25.20 -16.68 10.95
N PRO A 234 24.05 -17.32 11.18
CA PRO A 234 23.26 -17.90 10.11
C PRO A 234 22.78 -16.81 9.14
N ASP A 235 22.64 -17.17 7.87
CA ASP A 235 21.85 -16.50 6.85
C ASP A 235 22.05 -14.98 6.63
N GLY A 236 22.64 -14.62 5.49
CA GLY A 236 22.77 -13.23 5.07
C GLY A 236 23.99 -12.97 4.20
N LEU A 237 24.22 -11.69 3.86
CA LEU A 237 25.49 -11.27 3.29
C LEU A 237 26.56 -11.33 4.38
N ARG A 238 27.63 -12.05 4.10
CA ARG A 238 28.73 -12.34 5.01
C ARG A 238 30.03 -11.97 4.34
N ASN A 239 31.06 -11.74 5.16
CA ASN A 239 32.39 -11.47 4.63
C ASN A 239 33.47 -12.35 5.25
N LEU A 240 34.55 -12.53 4.49
CA LEU A 240 35.72 -13.28 4.89
C LEU A 240 36.97 -12.41 4.71
N ARG A 241 37.82 -12.38 5.73
CA ARG A 241 39.07 -11.59 5.78
C ARG A 241 40.18 -12.40 6.45
N TYR A 242 41.42 -12.01 6.24
CA TYR A 242 42.58 -12.62 6.89
C TYR A 242 43.63 -11.58 7.29
N GLU A 243 44.45 -11.93 8.28
CA GLU A 243 45.62 -11.18 8.73
C GLU A 243 46.85 -12.08 8.63
N LEU A 244 47.87 -11.65 7.88
CA LEU A 244 49.08 -12.42 7.64
C LEU A 244 50.16 -12.11 8.68
N PHE A 245 50.87 -13.15 9.11
CA PHE A 245 52.01 -13.06 9.99
C PHE A 245 53.18 -13.81 9.34
N ASP A 246 54.38 -13.23 9.45
CA ASP A 246 55.58 -13.98 9.08
C ASP A 246 56.02 -14.96 10.19
N ALA A 247 57.03 -15.77 9.89
CA ALA A 247 57.62 -16.70 10.87
C ALA A 247 58.09 -16.03 12.18
N ALA A 248 58.49 -14.75 12.13
CA ALA A 248 58.90 -13.98 13.31
C ALA A 248 57.71 -13.39 14.08
N GLY A 249 56.49 -13.41 13.53
CA GLY A 249 55.29 -12.83 14.13
C GLY A 249 55.07 -11.36 13.81
N ASN A 250 55.68 -10.83 12.75
CA ASN A 250 55.34 -9.52 12.22
C ASN A 250 54.05 -9.61 11.39
N TRP A 251 53.07 -8.77 11.71
CA TRP A 251 51.72 -8.82 11.14
C TRP A 251 51.50 -7.76 10.05
N ALA A 252 50.82 -8.16 8.98
CA ALA A 252 50.35 -7.28 7.91
C ALA A 252 49.01 -6.63 8.28
N ARG A 253 48.61 -5.57 7.57
CA ARG A 253 47.25 -5.01 7.70
C ARG A 253 46.20 -6.09 7.37
N LEU A 254 45.03 -6.01 7.98
CA LEU A 254 43.88 -6.85 7.64
C LEU A 254 43.55 -6.76 6.14
N SER A 255 43.23 -7.90 5.53
CA SER A 255 42.88 -7.96 4.11
C SER A 255 41.62 -7.17 3.76
N THR A 256 41.43 -6.87 2.47
CA THR A 256 40.10 -6.52 1.97
C THR A 256 39.13 -7.70 2.10
N ALA A 257 37.83 -7.41 2.07
CA ALA A 257 36.79 -8.39 2.32
C ALA A 257 36.36 -9.11 1.05
N TYR A 258 36.22 -10.44 1.12
CA TYR A 258 35.42 -11.19 0.17
C TYR A 258 33.98 -11.24 0.68
N GLU A 259 33.02 -10.77 -0.10
CA GLU A 259 31.59 -10.80 0.24
C GLU A 259 30.93 -12.04 -0.39
N MET A 260 30.13 -12.75 0.41
CA MET A 260 29.35 -13.90 -0.05
C MET A 260 27.97 -13.94 0.59
N ASP A 261 26.98 -14.37 -0.19
CA ASP A 261 25.63 -14.64 0.31
C ASP A 261 25.59 -16.06 0.91
N VAL A 262 25.11 -16.18 2.14
CA VAL A 262 24.98 -17.45 2.86
C VAL A 262 23.51 -17.74 3.10
N GLY A 263 23.05 -18.95 2.77
CA GLY A 263 21.66 -19.40 2.90
C GLY A 263 21.59 -20.82 3.46
N LEU A 264 21.75 -20.96 4.76
CA LEU A 264 21.68 -22.24 5.48
C LEU A 264 20.25 -22.70 5.76
N PHE A 265 19.26 -21.80 5.77
CA PHE A 265 17.85 -22.18 5.87
C PHE A 265 17.34 -22.84 4.59
N PRO A 266 16.52 -23.91 4.69
CA PRO A 266 15.96 -24.59 3.52
C PRO A 266 15.21 -23.62 2.60
N ALA A 267 15.35 -23.81 1.29
CA ALA A 267 14.69 -23.00 0.28
C ALA A 267 13.14 -23.06 0.40
N PRO A 268 12.42 -22.02 -0.04
CA PRO A 268 10.97 -22.07 -0.21
C PRO A 268 10.53 -23.27 -1.05
N GLU A 269 9.58 -24.04 -0.53
CA GLU A 269 9.04 -25.24 -1.19
C GLU A 269 7.51 -25.24 -1.19
N ASN A 270 6.90 -26.12 -2.00
CA ASN A 270 5.43 -26.29 -2.08
C ASN A 270 4.68 -25.00 -2.45
N LEU A 271 5.26 -24.19 -3.34
CA LEU A 271 4.65 -22.98 -3.90
C LEU A 271 3.35 -23.34 -4.65
N LEU A 272 2.25 -22.64 -4.34
CA LEU A 272 0.93 -22.84 -4.93
C LEU A 272 0.60 -21.72 -5.93
N ALA A 273 -0.42 -21.93 -6.78
CA ALA A 273 -0.86 -20.89 -7.70
C ALA A 273 -1.32 -19.63 -6.93
N PRO A 274 -1.02 -18.41 -7.41
CA PRO A 274 -1.57 -17.21 -6.80
C PRO A 274 -3.10 -17.19 -6.96
N LEU A 275 -3.83 -16.70 -5.98
CA LEU A 275 -5.27 -16.48 -6.09
C LEU A 275 -5.52 -15.02 -6.47
N VAL A 276 -6.55 -14.76 -7.28
CA VAL A 276 -6.96 -13.40 -7.63
C VAL A 276 -8.32 -13.16 -6.99
N ASP A 277 -8.42 -12.14 -6.13
CA ASP A 277 -9.68 -11.82 -5.46
C ASP A 277 -10.77 -11.53 -6.49
N ARG A 278 -12.03 -11.76 -6.11
CA ARG A 278 -13.24 -11.55 -6.94
C ARG A 278 -13.40 -12.51 -8.13
N THR A 279 -12.41 -13.36 -8.42
CA THR A 279 -12.46 -14.31 -9.57
C THR A 279 -12.76 -15.78 -9.23
N SER A 280 -12.98 -16.11 -7.94
CA SER A 280 -13.28 -17.48 -7.49
C SER A 280 -14.77 -17.69 -7.17
N PRO A 281 -15.36 -18.87 -7.42
CA PRO A 281 -16.78 -19.14 -7.21
C PRO A 281 -17.25 -18.68 -5.82
N PRO A 282 -18.32 -17.88 -5.76
CA PRO A 282 -19.32 -17.69 -6.81
C PRO A 282 -19.00 -16.64 -7.89
N GLY A 283 -17.79 -16.06 -7.89
CA GLY A 283 -17.33 -15.10 -8.91
C GLY A 283 -17.21 -15.66 -10.32
N ASP A 284 -17.27 -14.77 -11.31
CA ASP A 284 -16.87 -15.04 -12.68
C ASP A 284 -15.35 -14.96 -12.81
N VAL A 285 -14.78 -15.64 -13.82
CA VAL A 285 -13.32 -15.60 -14.05
C VAL A 285 -12.99 -14.29 -14.79
N LEU A 286 -13.37 -13.16 -14.19
CA LEU A 286 -13.35 -11.82 -14.77
C LEU A 286 -12.98 -10.80 -13.68
N ILE A 287 -12.08 -9.89 -14.04
CA ILE A 287 -11.84 -8.63 -13.34
C ILE A 287 -12.38 -7.55 -14.24
N ASP A 288 -13.48 -6.92 -13.82
CA ASP A 288 -14.12 -5.83 -14.53
C ASP A 288 -13.96 -4.48 -13.79
N ARG A 289 -14.56 -3.41 -14.31
CA ARG A 289 -14.48 -2.10 -13.66
C ARG A 289 -15.16 -2.05 -12.30
N ALA A 290 -16.21 -2.84 -12.07
CA ALA A 290 -16.88 -2.87 -10.77
C ALA A 290 -15.97 -3.52 -9.72
N ASP A 291 -15.25 -4.58 -10.08
CA ASP A 291 -14.25 -5.20 -9.21
C ASP A 291 -13.12 -4.21 -8.87
N VAL A 292 -12.61 -3.55 -9.90
CA VAL A 292 -11.53 -2.57 -9.79
C VAL A 292 -11.93 -1.35 -8.96
N ALA A 293 -13.19 -0.91 -9.07
CA ALA A 293 -13.71 0.19 -8.26
C ALA A 293 -13.73 -0.15 -6.77
N LEU A 294 -14.04 -1.40 -6.41
CA LEU A 294 -14.17 -1.82 -5.02
C LEU A 294 -12.82 -1.92 -4.30
N ASP A 295 -11.77 -2.37 -5.00
CA ASP A 295 -10.44 -2.54 -4.42
C ASP A 295 -9.46 -1.41 -4.81
N GLY A 296 -9.87 -0.48 -5.67
CA GLY A 296 -8.99 0.54 -6.27
C GLY A 296 -7.98 -0.03 -7.29
N GLY A 297 -8.12 -1.29 -7.66
CA GLY A 297 -7.14 -2.08 -8.41
C GLY A 297 -7.51 -3.56 -8.42
N MET A 298 -6.52 -4.44 -8.30
CA MET A 298 -6.74 -5.89 -8.16
C MET A 298 -5.87 -6.42 -7.02
N ILE A 299 -6.39 -7.39 -6.25
CA ILE A 299 -5.64 -8.04 -5.16
C ILE A 299 -5.23 -9.44 -5.60
N VAL A 300 -3.92 -9.70 -5.54
CA VAL A 300 -3.33 -11.02 -5.72
C VAL A 300 -2.99 -11.58 -4.34
N ARG A 301 -3.43 -12.81 -4.07
CA ARG A 301 -3.20 -13.52 -2.81
C ARG A 301 -2.23 -14.67 -3.03
N ILE A 302 -1.11 -14.65 -2.34
CA ILE A 302 -0.11 -15.72 -2.37
C ILE A 302 -0.39 -16.70 -1.23
N PRO A 303 -0.75 -17.97 -1.51
CA PRO A 303 -1.00 -18.96 -0.46
C PRO A 303 0.23 -19.24 0.40
N GLU A 304 0.00 -19.86 1.55
CA GLU A 304 1.09 -20.38 2.39
C GLU A 304 1.86 -21.47 1.66
N TYR A 305 3.18 -21.47 1.87
CA TYR A 305 4.15 -22.43 1.32
C TYR A 305 5.10 -22.88 2.44
N THR A 306 5.96 -23.86 2.22
CA THR A 306 6.84 -24.39 3.28
C THR A 306 8.20 -23.69 3.33
N ASN A 307 8.84 -23.71 4.51
CA ASN A 307 10.14 -23.07 4.78
C ASN A 307 10.17 -21.56 4.55
N PHE A 308 9.04 -20.85 4.69
CA PHE A 308 9.03 -19.40 4.53
C PHE A 308 9.89 -18.70 5.60
N LEU A 309 10.55 -17.61 5.22
CA LEU A 309 11.31 -16.76 6.14
C LEU A 309 10.72 -15.36 6.22
N ARG A 310 10.73 -14.80 7.42
CA ARG A 310 10.20 -13.47 7.74
C ARG A 310 11.32 -12.53 8.17
N GLY A 311 11.06 -11.23 8.16
CA GLY A 311 12.00 -10.20 8.59
C GLY A 311 12.74 -9.55 7.41
N VAL A 312 13.76 -8.76 7.73
CA VAL A 312 14.51 -7.93 6.77
C VAL A 312 15.32 -8.76 5.76
N ASP A 313 15.74 -9.95 6.16
CA ASP A 313 16.43 -10.93 5.30
C ASP A 313 15.51 -12.10 4.90
N GLY A 314 14.19 -11.91 5.04
CA GLY A 314 13.16 -12.90 4.74
C GLY A 314 12.77 -12.96 3.27
N ASP A 315 11.67 -13.64 3.00
CA ASP A 315 11.15 -13.82 1.66
C ASP A 315 10.47 -12.55 1.11
N GLU A 316 10.62 -12.33 -0.18
CA GLU A 316 9.93 -11.31 -0.95
C GLU A 316 9.19 -11.93 -2.13
N PHE A 317 8.05 -11.38 -2.48
CA PHE A 317 7.25 -11.78 -3.63
C PHE A 317 7.54 -10.86 -4.81
N LEU A 318 7.99 -11.46 -5.91
CA LEU A 318 8.10 -10.82 -7.20
C LEU A 318 6.94 -11.31 -8.07
N VAL A 319 5.86 -10.53 -8.10
CA VAL A 319 4.66 -10.87 -8.88
C VAL A 319 4.79 -10.36 -10.31
N THR A 320 4.47 -11.22 -11.26
CA THR A 320 4.45 -10.93 -12.70
C THR A 320 3.03 -11.07 -13.23
N LEU A 321 2.57 -10.04 -13.93
CA LEU A 321 1.31 -10.00 -14.64
C LEU A 321 1.57 -9.99 -16.14
N ARG A 322 0.91 -10.86 -16.89
CA ARG A 322 1.12 -11.00 -18.33
C ARG A 322 -0.20 -11.08 -19.08
N THR A 323 -0.33 -10.26 -20.11
CA THR A 323 -1.37 -10.37 -21.15
C THR A 323 -0.72 -10.64 -22.51
N SER A 324 -1.51 -10.74 -23.58
CA SER A 324 -0.98 -10.76 -24.94
C SER A 324 -0.37 -9.42 -25.39
N ILE A 325 -0.60 -8.34 -24.65
CA ILE A 325 -0.13 -6.99 -24.98
C ILE A 325 1.24 -6.74 -24.35
N THR A 326 1.36 -6.98 -23.05
CA THR A 326 2.58 -6.67 -22.30
C THR A 326 2.73 -7.55 -21.05
N THR A 327 3.90 -7.46 -20.43
CA THR A 327 4.21 -8.07 -19.14
C THR A 327 4.64 -6.97 -18.19
N VAL A 328 4.06 -6.94 -17.00
CA VAL A 328 4.42 -6.01 -15.92
C VAL A 328 4.90 -6.82 -14.72
N ASN A 329 6.09 -6.47 -14.22
CA ASN A 329 6.58 -6.97 -12.93
C ASN A 329 6.28 -5.92 -11.87
N LEU A 330 5.67 -6.34 -10.77
CA LEU A 330 5.46 -5.46 -9.63
C LEU A 330 6.78 -5.27 -8.87
N GLU A 331 6.82 -4.23 -8.04
CA GLU A 331 7.88 -4.08 -7.06
C GLU A 331 7.89 -5.28 -6.08
N ALA A 332 9.08 -5.60 -5.57
CA ALA A 332 9.23 -6.70 -4.63
C ALA A 332 8.46 -6.41 -3.35
N GLN A 333 7.55 -7.31 -2.98
CA GLN A 333 6.74 -7.18 -1.78
C GLN A 333 7.31 -8.08 -0.68
N PRO A 334 7.86 -7.55 0.43
CA PRO A 334 8.36 -8.39 1.51
C PRO A 334 7.22 -9.17 2.16
N LEU A 335 7.43 -10.47 2.44
CA LEU A 335 6.51 -11.27 3.25
C LEU A 335 6.38 -10.65 4.64
N GLY A 336 7.49 -10.16 5.21
CA GLY A 336 7.51 -9.46 6.50
C GLY A 336 6.68 -10.19 7.56
N ASN A 337 5.75 -9.47 8.19
CA ASN A 337 4.80 -10.02 9.17
C ASN A 337 3.41 -10.33 8.57
N SER A 338 3.28 -10.32 7.24
CA SER A 338 2.00 -10.56 6.56
C SER A 338 1.49 -11.97 6.82
N ARG A 339 0.19 -12.11 7.10
CA ARG A 339 -0.46 -13.41 7.28
C ARG A 339 -0.72 -14.05 5.93
N PHE A 340 -0.74 -15.37 5.89
CA PHE A 340 -1.17 -16.09 4.70
C PHE A 340 -2.70 -16.21 4.64
N PRO A 341 -3.30 -16.16 3.43
CA PRO A 341 -2.64 -15.86 2.16
C PRO A 341 -2.18 -14.39 2.10
N ALA A 342 -0.94 -14.16 1.68
CA ALA A 342 -0.30 -12.86 1.68
C ALA A 342 -0.83 -11.99 0.54
N GLU A 343 -1.22 -10.76 0.85
CA GLU A 343 -1.82 -9.84 -0.11
C GLU A 343 -0.74 -9.04 -0.86
N VAL A 344 -0.85 -9.03 -2.18
CA VAL A 344 -0.08 -8.19 -3.09
C VAL A 344 -1.05 -7.34 -3.89
N TYR A 345 -1.01 -6.03 -3.68
CA TYR A 345 -1.87 -5.07 -4.35
C TYR A 345 -1.35 -4.74 -5.74
N VAL A 346 -2.25 -4.78 -6.73
CA VAL A 346 -2.00 -4.38 -8.12
C VAL A 346 -2.75 -3.06 -8.38
N PRO A 347 -2.04 -1.94 -8.52
CA PRO A 347 -2.68 -0.65 -8.76
C PRO A 347 -3.48 -0.62 -10.05
N TYR A 348 -4.60 0.11 -10.08
CA TYR A 348 -5.42 0.28 -11.29
C TYR A 348 -4.61 0.66 -12.55
N ARG A 349 -3.65 1.59 -12.43
CA ARG A 349 -2.78 2.01 -13.54
C ARG A 349 -2.00 0.85 -14.17
N VAL A 350 -1.63 -0.17 -13.39
CA VAL A 350 -0.96 -1.36 -13.92
C VAL A 350 -1.94 -2.18 -14.77
N LEU A 351 -3.19 -2.30 -14.34
CA LEU A 351 -4.25 -2.96 -15.09
C LEU A 351 -4.55 -2.22 -16.41
N GLU A 352 -4.57 -0.88 -16.39
CA GLU A 352 -4.71 -0.06 -17.62
C GLU A 352 -3.58 -0.33 -18.61
N ILE A 353 -2.32 -0.40 -18.14
CA ILE A 353 -1.17 -0.72 -18.99
C ILE A 353 -1.29 -2.14 -19.57
N LEU A 354 -1.71 -3.11 -18.76
CA LEU A 354 -1.91 -4.50 -19.18
C LEU A 354 -3.05 -4.66 -20.19
N TYR A 355 -4.10 -3.84 -20.07
CA TYR A 355 -5.29 -3.86 -20.92
C TYR A 355 -5.12 -3.07 -22.22
N GLY A 356 -4.41 -1.95 -22.19
CA GLY A 356 -4.12 -1.11 -23.35
C GLY A 356 -5.39 -0.67 -24.09
N ALA A 357 -5.39 -0.79 -25.42
CA ALA A 357 -6.51 -0.42 -26.28
C ALA A 357 -7.47 -1.58 -26.59
N THR A 358 -7.42 -2.66 -25.80
CA THR A 358 -8.28 -3.84 -26.01
C THR A 358 -9.75 -3.51 -25.80
N ARG A 359 -10.61 -4.27 -26.51
CA ARG A 359 -12.05 -4.26 -26.32
C ARG A 359 -12.53 -5.66 -25.95
N GLY A 360 -13.23 -5.78 -24.82
CA GLY A 360 -13.73 -7.05 -24.29
C GLY A 360 -12.68 -7.85 -23.53
N LEU A 361 -12.97 -9.13 -23.33
CA LEU A 361 -12.16 -10.02 -22.47
C LEU A 361 -10.70 -10.15 -22.95
N LEU A 362 -9.76 -9.84 -22.06
CA LEU A 362 -8.33 -10.05 -22.25
C LEU A 362 -7.81 -11.06 -21.21
N PRO A 363 -7.30 -12.23 -21.62
CA PRO A 363 -6.66 -13.15 -20.68
C PRO A 363 -5.46 -12.52 -19.96
N LEU A 364 -5.50 -12.54 -18.63
CA LEU A 364 -4.48 -12.07 -17.71
C LEU A 364 -3.92 -13.26 -16.93
N THR A 365 -2.63 -13.53 -17.09
CA THR A 365 -1.92 -14.55 -16.33
C THR A 365 -1.12 -13.90 -15.20
N VAL A 366 -1.28 -14.43 -14.00
CA VAL A 366 -0.58 -14.02 -12.78
C VAL A 366 0.34 -15.15 -12.34
N SER A 367 1.60 -14.80 -12.10
CA SER A 367 2.62 -15.69 -11.55
C SER A 367 3.43 -14.95 -10.51
N TYR A 368 4.17 -15.67 -9.68
CA TYR A 368 5.14 -15.04 -8.78
C TYR A 368 6.37 -15.91 -8.62
N VAL A 369 7.46 -15.29 -8.18
CA VAL A 369 8.61 -16.00 -7.63
C VAL A 369 8.85 -15.54 -6.21
N VAL A 370 9.34 -16.44 -5.36
CA VAL A 370 9.78 -16.08 -4.01
C VAL A 370 11.26 -15.77 -4.09
N ARG A 371 11.59 -14.50 -3.97
CA ARG A 371 12.98 -14.08 -3.83
C ARG A 371 13.38 -14.18 -2.36
N ARG A 372 14.41 -14.96 -2.08
CA ARG A 372 15.11 -14.93 -0.79
C ARG A 372 16.50 -14.40 -1.06
N ARG A 373 16.77 -13.18 -0.62
CA ARG A 373 18.04 -12.47 -0.88
C ARG A 373 18.35 -12.41 -2.39
N SER A 374 19.50 -12.95 -2.81
CA SER A 374 19.93 -12.95 -4.20
C SER A 374 19.28 -14.03 -5.07
N VAL A 375 18.47 -14.93 -4.48
CA VAL A 375 17.97 -16.14 -5.15
C VAL A 375 16.49 -16.04 -5.43
N ASN A 376 16.12 -16.29 -6.68
CA ASN A 376 14.73 -16.46 -7.06
C ASN A 376 14.36 -17.94 -7.00
N ASN A 377 13.32 -18.26 -6.22
CA ASN A 377 12.70 -19.58 -6.15
C ASN A 377 11.41 -19.52 -6.97
N PRO A 378 11.44 -19.95 -8.24
CA PRO A 378 10.31 -19.79 -9.13
C PRO A 378 9.15 -20.71 -8.74
N ALA A 379 7.93 -20.20 -8.78
CA ALA A 379 6.74 -21.02 -8.74
C ALA A 379 6.44 -21.56 -10.15
N THR A 380 6.21 -22.86 -10.29
CA THR A 380 5.62 -23.48 -11.49
C THR A 380 4.13 -23.17 -11.70
N PRO A 381 3.28 -23.01 -10.66
CA PRO A 381 1.85 -22.77 -10.88
C PRO A 381 1.51 -21.29 -11.16
N THR A 382 0.67 -21.07 -12.17
CA THR A 382 0.13 -19.76 -12.58
C THR A 382 -1.38 -19.75 -12.50
N THR A 383 -1.98 -18.58 -12.35
CA THR A 383 -3.44 -18.40 -12.42
C THR A 383 -3.80 -17.52 -13.59
N THR A 384 -4.84 -17.90 -14.34
CA THR A 384 -5.34 -17.12 -15.46
C THR A 384 -6.77 -16.67 -15.18
N VAL A 385 -7.01 -15.37 -15.32
CA VAL A 385 -8.32 -14.72 -15.23
C VAL A 385 -8.56 -13.88 -16.49
N ASN A 386 -9.78 -13.40 -16.73
CA ASN A 386 -10.00 -12.39 -17.78
C ASN A 386 -9.98 -10.98 -17.17
N LEU A 387 -9.47 -10.02 -17.92
CA LEU A 387 -9.52 -8.60 -17.61
C LEU A 387 -10.37 -7.91 -18.68
N ASP A 388 -11.40 -7.17 -18.28
CA ASP A 388 -12.16 -6.32 -19.19
C ASP A 388 -12.38 -4.96 -18.53
N LEU A 389 -11.65 -3.95 -19.01
CA LEU A 389 -11.81 -2.56 -18.56
C LEU A 389 -12.49 -1.69 -19.63
N PHE A 390 -13.03 -2.29 -20.70
CA PHE A 390 -13.59 -1.53 -21.81
C PHE A 390 -14.90 -0.88 -21.40
N VAL A 391 -15.03 0.40 -21.71
CA VAL A 391 -16.23 1.20 -21.55
C VAL A 391 -16.57 1.91 -22.85
N VAL A 392 -17.85 2.24 -23.02
CA VAL A 392 -18.33 3.08 -24.13
C VAL A 392 -18.44 4.52 -23.71
N GLY A 393 -17.97 5.46 -24.54
CA GLY A 393 -17.93 6.90 -24.24
C GLY A 393 -16.56 7.36 -23.79
N PRO A 394 -16.44 8.54 -23.15
CA PRO A 394 -15.17 9.08 -22.67
C PRO A 394 -14.53 8.09 -21.69
N THR A 395 -13.20 8.12 -21.60
CA THR A 395 -12.46 7.27 -20.67
C THR A 395 -12.56 7.85 -19.26
N PRO A 396 -13.13 7.15 -18.26
CA PRO A 396 -13.14 7.60 -16.88
C PRO A 396 -11.74 7.85 -16.36
N ILE A 397 -11.60 8.84 -15.47
CA ILE A 397 -10.37 9.07 -14.74
C ILE A 397 -10.36 8.15 -13.52
N GLY A 398 -9.49 7.14 -13.55
CA GLY A 398 -9.31 6.23 -12.42
C GLY A 398 -10.36 5.10 -12.34
N PRO A 399 -10.43 4.42 -11.18
CA PRO A 399 -11.28 3.25 -11.00
C PRO A 399 -12.74 3.60 -10.66
N ASP A 400 -13.07 4.87 -10.40
CA ASP A 400 -14.43 5.29 -10.05
C ASP A 400 -15.42 4.93 -11.18
N PRO A 401 -16.61 4.38 -10.86
CA PRO A 401 -17.67 4.17 -11.84
C PRO A 401 -18.31 5.47 -12.36
N ILE A 402 -18.24 6.57 -11.60
CA ILE A 402 -18.72 7.89 -12.03
C ILE A 402 -17.72 8.49 -13.00
N ASN A 403 -18.20 8.90 -14.17
CA ASN A 403 -17.41 9.60 -15.16
C ASN A 403 -17.89 11.05 -15.29
N ASP A 404 -17.06 11.98 -14.80
CA ASP A 404 -17.32 13.43 -14.86
C ASP A 404 -17.34 14.01 -16.28
N ASP A 405 -16.83 13.28 -17.29
CA ASP A 405 -16.96 13.66 -18.70
C ASP A 405 -18.37 13.38 -19.27
N LEU A 406 -19.21 12.65 -18.54
CA LEU A 406 -20.63 12.49 -18.87
C LEU A 406 -21.41 13.68 -18.31
N LEU A 407 -22.15 14.37 -19.18
CA LEU A 407 -22.97 15.50 -18.75
C LEU A 407 -24.11 15.04 -17.84
N PRO A 408 -24.39 15.72 -16.72
CA PRO A 408 -25.54 15.41 -15.88
C PRO A 408 -26.86 15.47 -16.68
N VAL A 409 -27.83 14.67 -16.26
CA VAL A 409 -29.18 14.72 -16.84
C VAL A 409 -29.91 15.98 -16.38
N VAL A 410 -30.69 16.60 -17.26
CA VAL A 410 -31.58 17.73 -16.89
C VAL A 410 -33.02 17.24 -16.89
N VAL A 411 -33.75 17.44 -15.80
CA VAL A 411 -35.13 16.98 -15.66
C VAL A 411 -36.10 18.16 -15.69
N LYS A 412 -37.16 18.09 -16.50
CA LYS A 412 -38.19 19.12 -16.60
C LYS A 412 -39.59 18.55 -16.49
N GLY A 413 -40.46 19.24 -15.78
CA GLY A 413 -41.90 18.99 -15.81
C GLY A 413 -42.53 19.51 -17.10
N VAL A 414 -43.72 19.00 -17.43
CA VAL A 414 -44.54 19.48 -18.55
C VAL A 414 -45.94 19.77 -18.03
N ASP A 415 -46.43 20.98 -18.27
CA ASP A 415 -47.72 21.44 -17.76
C ASP A 415 -48.91 20.95 -18.61
N ALA A 416 -50.12 21.44 -18.28
CA ALA A 416 -51.37 21.27 -19.03
C ALA A 416 -51.31 21.58 -20.52
N THR A 417 -50.53 22.58 -20.88
CA THR A 417 -50.46 23.18 -22.21
C THR A 417 -49.35 22.57 -23.07
N GLY A 418 -48.49 21.73 -22.48
CA GLY A 418 -47.31 21.18 -23.13
C GLY A 418 -46.06 22.04 -22.96
N THR A 419 -46.10 23.05 -22.10
CA THR A 419 -44.98 23.93 -21.77
C THR A 419 -44.05 23.24 -20.77
N GLU A 420 -42.75 23.26 -21.05
CA GLU A 420 -41.72 22.73 -20.15
C GLU A 420 -41.44 23.71 -19.00
N GLY A 421 -41.29 23.17 -17.79
CA GLY A 421 -40.91 23.93 -16.60
C GLY A 421 -39.41 24.24 -16.50
N PRO A 422 -38.99 24.81 -15.35
CA PRO A 422 -37.58 25.05 -15.03
C PRO A 422 -36.75 23.76 -14.97
N ASP A 423 -35.44 23.90 -15.19
CA ASP A 423 -34.46 22.81 -15.09
C ASP A 423 -34.42 22.28 -13.65
N ASP A 424 -34.52 20.97 -13.50
CA ASP A 424 -34.40 20.20 -12.26
C ASP A 424 -35.43 20.57 -11.18
N GLU A 425 -36.60 21.05 -11.62
CA GLU A 425 -37.71 21.43 -10.75
C GLU A 425 -39.05 20.91 -11.29
N LEU A 426 -39.77 20.16 -10.43
CA LEU A 426 -41.13 19.68 -10.71
C LEU A 426 -42.11 20.42 -9.80
N GLU A 427 -42.68 21.50 -10.31
CA GLU A 427 -43.73 22.31 -9.66
C GLU A 427 -45.14 21.68 -9.74
N ARG A 428 -46.10 22.26 -9.01
CA ARG A 428 -47.49 21.78 -8.92
C ARG A 428 -48.17 21.67 -10.28
N ASP A 429 -47.89 22.59 -11.19
CA ASP A 429 -48.51 22.63 -12.51
C ASP A 429 -48.14 21.42 -13.40
N HIS A 430 -47.13 20.64 -12.97
CA HIS A 430 -46.70 19.39 -13.61
C HIS A 430 -47.34 18.13 -13.00
N ALA A 431 -48.29 18.28 -12.07
CA ALA A 431 -48.94 17.15 -11.42
C ALA A 431 -49.60 16.19 -12.43
N ASN A 432 -49.63 14.90 -12.07
CA ASN A 432 -50.27 13.84 -12.85
C ASN A 432 -49.71 13.63 -14.27
N ARG A 433 -48.45 14.03 -14.52
CA ARG A 433 -47.81 13.99 -15.84
C ARG A 433 -46.38 13.43 -15.75
N PRO A 434 -45.91 12.72 -16.78
CA PRO A 434 -44.50 12.32 -16.84
C PRO A 434 -43.58 13.54 -16.94
N ALA A 435 -42.42 13.47 -16.30
CA ALA A 435 -41.34 14.43 -16.53
C ALA A 435 -40.45 13.99 -17.70
N ILE A 436 -39.77 14.95 -18.32
CA ILE A 436 -38.80 14.71 -19.39
C ILE A 436 -37.39 14.82 -18.82
N ALA A 437 -36.60 13.78 -18.96
CA ALA A 437 -35.18 13.75 -18.65
C ALA A 437 -34.37 13.89 -19.93
N ARG A 438 -33.56 14.95 -20.04
CA ARG A 438 -32.73 15.25 -21.20
C ARG A 438 -31.29 14.87 -20.90
N VAL A 439 -30.79 13.88 -21.61
CA VAL A 439 -29.38 13.49 -21.59
C VAL A 439 -28.68 14.12 -22.79
N THR A 440 -27.86 15.14 -22.55
CA THR A 440 -27.00 15.72 -23.58
C THR A 440 -25.76 14.84 -23.72
N LEU A 441 -25.52 14.32 -24.92
CA LEU A 441 -24.35 13.47 -25.16
C LEU A 441 -23.07 14.30 -25.16
N TRP A 442 -22.01 13.70 -24.62
CA TRP A 442 -20.70 14.32 -24.44
C TRP A 442 -20.02 14.70 -25.77
N SER A 443 -19.02 15.56 -25.68
CA SER A 443 -18.14 15.95 -26.81
C SER A 443 -16.71 15.45 -26.67
N THR A 444 -16.31 14.98 -25.48
CA THR A 444 -14.99 14.39 -25.22
C THR A 444 -14.80 13.10 -26.04
N ALA A 445 -13.61 12.90 -26.62
CA ALA A 445 -13.33 11.67 -27.37
C ALA A 445 -13.18 10.46 -26.42
N PRO A 446 -13.61 9.25 -26.81
CA PRO A 446 -14.37 8.90 -28.01
C PRO A 446 -15.77 9.52 -28.03
N THR A 447 -16.13 10.18 -29.14
CA THR A 447 -17.45 10.81 -29.32
C THR A 447 -18.57 9.76 -29.45
N PRO A 448 -19.85 10.13 -29.24
CA PRO A 448 -20.96 9.17 -29.21
C PRO A 448 -21.18 8.34 -30.49
N ASP A 449 -20.65 8.79 -31.63
CA ASP A 449 -20.70 8.11 -32.92
C ASP A 449 -19.69 6.95 -33.03
N ALA A 450 -18.77 6.83 -32.07
CA ALA A 450 -17.73 5.80 -32.08
C ALA A 450 -18.27 4.37 -31.87
N SER A 451 -19.44 4.22 -31.26
CA SER A 451 -20.08 2.92 -31.01
C SER A 451 -21.51 3.06 -30.50
N ASP A 452 -22.36 2.08 -30.78
CA ASP A 452 -23.70 1.99 -30.19
C ASP A 452 -23.62 1.70 -28.67
N PHE A 453 -24.56 2.28 -27.91
CA PHE A 453 -24.66 2.10 -26.46
C PHE A 453 -26.12 2.14 -25.99
N THR A 454 -26.34 1.82 -24.73
CA THR A 454 -27.66 1.93 -24.08
C THR A 454 -27.60 2.88 -22.91
N ILE A 455 -28.49 3.86 -22.88
CA ILE A 455 -28.72 4.74 -21.74
C ILE A 455 -29.74 4.07 -20.82
N ARG A 456 -29.44 4.02 -19.52
CA ARG A 456 -30.39 3.62 -18.47
C ARG A 456 -30.55 4.75 -17.47
N LEU A 457 -31.75 5.29 -17.37
CA LEU A 457 -32.08 6.41 -16.48
C LEU A 457 -32.59 5.89 -15.14
N TYR A 458 -32.02 6.41 -14.07
CA TYR A 458 -32.39 6.08 -12.70
C TYR A 458 -32.98 7.31 -12.00
N TYR A 459 -34.08 7.12 -11.28
CA TYR A 459 -34.75 8.12 -10.48
C TYR A 459 -34.88 7.59 -9.05
N SER A 460 -34.28 8.28 -8.08
CA SER A 460 -34.22 7.84 -6.68
C SER A 460 -33.73 6.39 -6.50
N GLY A 461 -32.77 5.98 -7.34
CA GLY A 461 -32.17 4.63 -7.33
C GLY A 461 -32.93 3.57 -8.13
N GLU A 462 -34.12 3.88 -8.65
CA GLU A 462 -34.92 2.95 -9.45
C GLU A 462 -34.73 3.19 -10.95
N LEU A 463 -34.60 2.12 -11.73
CA LEU A 463 -34.52 2.19 -13.19
C LEU A 463 -35.89 2.58 -13.77
N VAL A 464 -35.99 3.76 -14.39
CA VAL A 464 -37.25 4.30 -14.91
C VAL A 464 -37.35 4.30 -16.44
N ALA A 465 -36.21 4.34 -17.14
CA ALA A 465 -36.18 4.27 -18.59
C ALA A 465 -34.91 3.60 -19.12
N THR A 466 -35.00 2.95 -20.28
CA THR A 466 -33.87 2.38 -21.02
C THR A 466 -34.01 2.75 -22.48
N GLN A 467 -32.95 3.31 -23.07
CA GLN A 467 -32.95 3.79 -24.46
C GLN A 467 -31.68 3.30 -25.18
N PRO A 468 -31.79 2.44 -26.20
CA PRO A 468 -30.66 2.17 -27.10
C PRO A 468 -30.38 3.41 -27.96
N VAL A 469 -29.09 3.68 -28.17
CA VAL A 469 -28.60 4.82 -28.93
C VAL A 469 -27.64 4.30 -30.01
N THR A 470 -27.93 4.64 -31.26
CA THR A 470 -27.16 4.22 -32.44
C THR A 470 -26.88 5.42 -33.33
N GLY A 471 -25.64 5.57 -33.80
CA GLY A 471 -25.24 6.65 -34.72
C GLY A 471 -25.48 8.07 -34.18
N ALA A 472 -25.33 8.27 -32.87
CA ALA A 472 -25.55 9.58 -32.25
C ALA A 472 -24.36 10.53 -32.40
N SER A 473 -24.60 11.83 -32.38
CA SER A 473 -23.54 12.85 -32.49
C SER A 473 -23.24 13.53 -31.15
N ALA A 474 -22.04 14.09 -31.02
CA ALA A 474 -21.69 14.95 -29.88
C ALA A 474 -22.71 16.09 -29.69
N GLY A 475 -23.10 16.36 -28.46
CA GLY A 475 -24.09 17.39 -28.11
C GLY A 475 -25.55 17.06 -28.47
N GLN A 476 -25.83 15.90 -29.06
CA GLN A 476 -27.20 15.46 -29.31
C GLN A 476 -27.93 15.28 -27.97
N VAL A 477 -29.17 15.75 -27.89
CA VAL A 477 -30.02 15.60 -26.70
C VAL A 477 -30.93 14.39 -26.90
N ILE A 478 -30.82 13.42 -25.99
CA ILE A 478 -31.69 12.23 -25.95
C ILE A 478 -32.76 12.45 -24.87
N PRO A 479 -34.05 12.61 -25.25
CA PRO A 479 -35.13 12.69 -24.28
C PRO A 479 -35.54 11.30 -23.80
N LEU A 480 -35.62 11.13 -22.48
CA LEU A 480 -36.21 9.98 -21.80
C LEU A 480 -37.39 10.46 -20.95
N SER A 481 -38.36 9.57 -20.71
CA SER A 481 -39.52 9.88 -19.88
C SER A 481 -39.36 9.29 -18.48
N ILE A 482 -39.62 10.09 -17.45
CA ILE A 482 -39.81 9.62 -16.07
C ILE A 482 -41.32 9.51 -15.85
N PRO A 483 -41.90 8.30 -15.76
CA PRO A 483 -43.34 8.15 -15.59
C PRO A 483 -43.84 8.75 -14.27
N TRP A 484 -45.04 9.33 -14.29
CA TRP A 484 -45.65 9.95 -13.10
C TRP A 484 -45.72 9.00 -11.91
N SER A 485 -45.98 7.71 -12.13
CA SER A 485 -46.06 6.70 -11.06
C SER A 485 -44.79 6.59 -10.21
N PHE A 486 -43.60 6.89 -10.77
CA PHE A 486 -42.36 6.96 -9.99
C PHE A 486 -42.28 8.27 -9.21
N ILE A 487 -42.60 9.41 -9.83
CA ILE A 487 -42.60 10.74 -9.20
C ILE A 487 -43.58 10.77 -8.02
N GLU A 488 -44.80 10.26 -8.23
CA GLU A 488 -45.84 10.14 -7.21
C GLU A 488 -45.37 9.26 -6.05
N ARG A 489 -44.88 8.05 -6.35
CA ARG A 489 -44.45 7.08 -5.33
C ARG A 489 -43.33 7.61 -4.45
N HIS A 490 -42.35 8.32 -5.01
CA HIS A 490 -41.25 8.88 -4.23
C HIS A 490 -41.61 10.20 -3.54
N GLY A 491 -42.74 10.83 -3.87
CA GLY A 491 -43.29 12.02 -3.18
C GLY A 491 -42.50 13.31 -3.41
N ASN A 492 -42.84 14.35 -2.65
CA ASN A 492 -42.15 15.65 -2.72
C ASN A 492 -40.75 15.63 -2.06
N GLY A 493 -39.98 16.69 -2.27
CA GLY A 493 -38.62 16.89 -1.76
C GLY A 493 -37.52 16.74 -2.81
N ARG A 494 -36.27 16.66 -2.37
CA ARG A 494 -35.09 16.50 -3.26
C ARG A 494 -34.96 15.04 -3.69
N LYS A 495 -34.82 14.80 -5.00
CA LYS A 495 -34.68 13.49 -5.62
C LYS A 495 -33.40 13.44 -6.45
N THR A 496 -32.70 12.32 -6.39
CA THR A 496 -31.48 12.11 -7.17
C THR A 496 -31.83 11.43 -8.48
N VAL A 497 -31.29 11.95 -9.59
CA VAL A 497 -31.48 11.41 -10.93
C VAL A 497 -30.11 11.32 -11.60
N PHE A 498 -29.80 10.16 -12.17
CA PHE A 498 -28.57 9.94 -12.93
C PHE A 498 -28.85 8.93 -14.04
N TYR A 499 -27.91 8.75 -14.96
CA TYR A 499 -28.00 7.69 -15.95
C TYR A 499 -26.69 6.90 -16.03
N THR A 500 -26.80 5.72 -16.63
CA THR A 500 -25.63 4.92 -16.98
C THR A 500 -25.57 4.66 -18.48
N ILE A 501 -24.37 4.46 -18.99
CA ILE A 501 -24.13 4.00 -20.36
C ILE A 501 -23.30 2.71 -20.36
N ALA A 502 -23.63 1.79 -21.26
CA ALA A 502 -22.86 0.59 -21.54
C ALA A 502 -23.11 0.07 -22.96
N GLN A 503 -22.16 -0.70 -23.49
CA GLN A 503 -22.32 -1.40 -24.76
C GLN A 503 -22.96 -2.78 -24.52
N GLY A 504 -24.08 -3.05 -25.20
CA GLY A 504 -24.75 -4.35 -25.16
C GLY A 504 -25.02 -4.84 -23.73
N ALA A 505 -24.55 -6.05 -23.43
CA ALA A 505 -24.69 -6.70 -22.13
C ALA A 505 -23.48 -6.51 -21.19
N SER A 506 -22.52 -5.65 -21.53
CA SER A 506 -21.33 -5.41 -20.71
C SER A 506 -21.69 -5.00 -19.26
N THR A 507 -20.89 -5.50 -18.31
CA THR A 507 -20.95 -5.14 -16.89
C THR A 507 -20.24 -3.82 -16.59
N ASN A 508 -19.34 -3.36 -17.48
CA ASN A 508 -18.61 -2.10 -17.39
C ASN A 508 -19.48 -0.87 -17.71
N ARG A 509 -20.39 -0.54 -16.79
CA ARG A 509 -21.24 0.65 -16.87
C ARG A 509 -20.49 1.88 -16.42
N GLN A 510 -20.63 2.95 -17.18
CA GLN A 510 -20.25 4.29 -16.73
C GLN A 510 -21.47 4.98 -16.14
N PHE A 511 -21.28 5.75 -15.07
CA PHE A 511 -22.32 6.51 -14.39
C PHE A 511 -22.12 8.00 -14.66
N SER A 512 -23.20 8.71 -14.96
CA SER A 512 -23.17 10.17 -14.96
C SER A 512 -23.06 10.70 -13.53
N PRO A 513 -22.62 11.95 -13.33
CA PRO A 513 -22.83 12.64 -12.07
C PRO A 513 -24.31 12.72 -11.71
N ASP A 514 -24.59 12.82 -10.42
CA ASP A 514 -25.93 12.94 -9.87
C ASP A 514 -26.53 14.34 -10.11
N THR A 515 -27.76 14.38 -10.60
CA THR A 515 -28.60 15.57 -10.64
C THR A 515 -29.58 15.56 -9.48
N THR A 516 -29.69 16.68 -8.75
CA THR A 516 -30.73 16.84 -7.73
C THR A 516 -31.94 17.57 -8.31
N VAL A 517 -33.07 16.89 -8.35
CA VAL A 517 -34.37 17.42 -8.79
C VAL A 517 -35.23 17.79 -7.58
N THR A 518 -35.76 19.01 -7.52
CA THR A 518 -36.69 19.45 -6.48
C THR A 518 -38.12 19.16 -6.90
N VAL A 519 -38.83 18.33 -6.14
CA VAL A 519 -40.19 17.89 -6.45
C VAL A 519 -41.20 18.50 -5.48
N ASN A 520 -42.09 19.31 -6.02
CA ASN A 520 -43.29 19.87 -5.36
C ASN A 520 -44.57 19.52 -6.15
N ALA A 521 -44.45 18.68 -7.19
CA ALA A 521 -45.52 18.35 -8.10
C ALA A 521 -46.56 17.38 -7.51
N ASN A 522 -46.21 16.60 -6.49
CA ASN A 522 -47.15 15.69 -5.85
C ASN A 522 -48.12 16.51 -4.98
N PHE A 523 -49.16 17.02 -5.64
CA PHE A 523 -50.19 17.89 -5.12
C PHE A 523 -51.55 17.34 -5.60
N LYS A 524 -52.51 17.24 -4.67
CA LYS A 524 -53.87 16.79 -4.95
C LYS A 524 -54.79 18.00 -5.07
N GLU A 525 -55.63 18.04 -6.09
CA GLU A 525 -56.53 19.16 -6.37
C GLU A 525 -57.96 18.65 -6.61
N LEU A 526 -58.96 19.45 -6.22
CA LEU A 526 -60.38 19.16 -6.41
C LEU A 526 -61.03 20.33 -7.16
N ALA A 527 -61.66 20.02 -8.30
CA ALA A 527 -62.35 21.01 -9.12
C ALA A 527 -63.44 21.76 -8.32
N PRO A 528 -63.70 23.05 -8.60
CA PRO A 528 -64.70 23.81 -7.86
C PRO A 528 -66.13 23.25 -8.06
N PRO A 529 -67.03 23.38 -7.07
CA PRO A 529 -68.42 23.00 -7.23
C PRO A 529 -69.12 23.91 -8.25
N VAL A 530 -70.16 23.39 -8.91
CA VAL A 530 -70.94 24.15 -9.90
C VAL A 530 -72.34 24.43 -9.35
N VAL A 531 -72.65 25.70 -9.11
CA VAL A 531 -74.01 26.10 -8.75
C VAL A 531 -74.92 26.00 -9.96
N ARG A 532 -75.96 25.18 -9.88
CA ARG A 532 -76.92 24.99 -10.96
C ARG A 532 -77.97 26.10 -10.95
N HIS A 533 -78.57 26.34 -12.12
CA HIS A 533 -79.71 27.26 -12.28
C HIS A 533 -79.44 28.70 -11.83
N LEU A 534 -78.19 29.16 -11.93
CA LEU A 534 -77.88 30.58 -11.80
C LEU A 534 -78.66 31.37 -12.87
N SER A 535 -78.97 32.62 -12.57
CA SER A 535 -79.50 33.55 -13.57
C SER A 535 -78.51 33.75 -14.71
N ASP A 536 -78.97 34.30 -15.84
CA ASP A 536 -78.11 34.65 -16.99
C ASP A 536 -76.93 35.57 -16.61
N ALA A 537 -77.08 36.34 -15.52
CA ALA A 537 -76.04 37.19 -14.95
C ALA A 537 -75.11 36.47 -13.94
N GLY A 538 -75.19 35.14 -13.82
CA GLY A 538 -74.37 34.33 -12.91
C GLY A 538 -74.72 34.49 -11.43
N ALA A 539 -75.89 35.08 -11.11
CA ALA A 539 -76.30 35.30 -9.72
C ALA A 539 -77.30 34.23 -9.25
N ILE A 540 -77.15 33.80 -8.00
CA ILE A 540 -78.18 33.10 -7.24
C ILE A 540 -79.30 34.10 -6.98
N ASN A 541 -80.51 33.79 -7.45
CA ASN A 541 -81.68 34.61 -7.26
C ASN A 541 -82.93 33.73 -7.01
N CYS A 542 -84.11 34.34 -7.01
CA CYS A 542 -85.34 33.59 -6.73
C CYS A 542 -85.67 32.49 -7.75
N THR A 543 -85.12 32.51 -8.96
CA THR A 543 -85.32 31.45 -9.97
C THR A 543 -84.29 30.32 -9.85
N THR A 544 -83.27 30.46 -8.99
CA THR A 544 -82.23 29.45 -8.76
C THR A 544 -82.69 28.30 -7.87
N PHE A 545 -83.67 28.53 -6.98
CA PHE A 545 -84.12 27.54 -6.02
C PHE A 545 -84.90 26.40 -6.67
N ARG A 546 -84.77 25.19 -6.11
CA ARG A 546 -85.54 24.01 -6.55
C ARG A 546 -86.28 23.37 -5.35
N PRO A 547 -87.61 23.24 -5.41
CA PRO A 547 -88.53 23.76 -6.45
C PRO A 547 -88.50 25.31 -6.52
N GLU A 548 -88.92 25.88 -7.66
CA GLU A 548 -88.81 27.34 -7.95
C GLU A 548 -89.58 28.25 -6.97
N ASN A 549 -90.55 27.69 -6.23
CA ASN A 549 -91.23 28.38 -5.15
C ASN A 549 -90.61 27.96 -3.81
N PRO A 550 -90.12 28.91 -2.99
CA PRO A 550 -89.60 28.54 -1.68
C PRO A 550 -90.63 27.85 -0.79
N PRO A 551 -90.20 26.93 0.10
CA PRO A 551 -88.81 26.65 0.48
C PRO A 551 -88.13 25.64 -0.48
N GLY A 552 -87.31 26.16 -1.42
CA GLY A 552 -86.48 25.38 -2.33
C GLY A 552 -85.01 25.54 -1.95
N ASN A 553 -84.17 24.62 -2.39
CA ASN A 553 -82.74 24.62 -2.10
C ASN A 553 -81.92 25.10 -3.30
N VAL A 554 -80.71 25.58 -3.04
CA VAL A 554 -79.71 25.79 -4.10
C VAL A 554 -79.11 24.43 -4.44
N VAL A 555 -79.19 24.04 -5.72
CA VAL A 555 -78.61 22.79 -6.21
C VAL A 555 -77.15 23.05 -6.57
N VAL A 556 -76.24 22.32 -5.94
CA VAL A 556 -74.80 22.43 -6.17
C VAL A 556 -74.29 21.09 -6.68
N PHE A 557 -73.70 21.09 -7.87
CA PHE A 557 -73.11 19.91 -8.48
C PHE A 557 -71.63 19.80 -8.08
N ILE A 558 -71.25 18.65 -7.57
CA ILE A 558 -69.87 18.28 -7.26
C ILE A 558 -69.34 17.45 -8.44
N PRO A 559 -68.30 17.93 -9.16
CA PRO A 559 -67.66 17.16 -10.23
C PRO A 559 -67.08 15.82 -9.74
N SER A 560 -66.95 14.84 -10.63
CA SER A 560 -66.19 13.61 -10.33
C SER A 560 -64.73 13.92 -10.02
N SER A 561 -64.12 13.17 -9.11
CA SER A 561 -62.70 13.27 -8.77
C SER A 561 -62.09 11.87 -8.64
N GLU A 562 -60.81 11.74 -9.04
CA GLU A 562 -60.01 10.53 -8.81
C GLU A 562 -59.72 10.28 -7.32
N HIS A 563 -59.89 11.29 -6.47
CA HIS A 563 -59.71 11.19 -5.02
C HIS A 563 -60.98 10.74 -4.29
N PHE A 564 -62.09 10.50 -4.99
CA PHE A 564 -63.32 9.99 -4.37
C PHE A 564 -63.27 8.47 -4.20
N GLU A 565 -63.55 7.99 -2.99
CA GLU A 565 -63.62 6.57 -2.66
C GLU A 565 -65.04 6.12 -2.33
N LEU A 566 -65.31 4.82 -2.48
CA LEU A 566 -66.60 4.24 -2.15
C LEU A 566 -66.90 4.46 -0.67
N ARG A 567 -68.12 4.91 -0.37
CA ARG A 567 -68.60 5.27 0.97
C ARG A 567 -67.95 6.50 1.62
N MET A 568 -67.08 7.22 0.91
CA MET A 568 -66.58 8.53 1.36
C MET A 568 -67.76 9.50 1.58
N VAL A 569 -67.61 10.44 2.50
CA VAL A 569 -68.57 11.54 2.70
C VAL A 569 -67.90 12.83 2.28
N VAL A 570 -68.56 13.57 1.40
CA VAL A 570 -68.12 14.88 0.90
C VAL A 570 -68.93 15.95 1.61
N THR A 571 -68.26 16.92 2.24
CA THR A 571 -68.92 18.03 2.93
C THR A 571 -68.88 19.27 2.05
N LEU A 572 -70.04 19.77 1.63
CA LEU A 572 -70.16 21.06 0.96
C LEU A 572 -70.29 22.18 2.00
N HIS A 573 -69.55 23.25 1.83
CA HIS A 573 -69.52 24.43 2.69
C HIS A 573 -70.04 25.66 1.94
N TRP A 574 -70.60 26.59 2.70
CA TRP A 574 -71.10 27.86 2.22
C TRP A 574 -70.77 28.97 3.20
N GLN A 575 -70.30 30.11 2.67
CA GLN A 575 -70.18 31.37 3.40
C GLN A 575 -70.76 32.53 2.57
N GLY A 576 -71.74 33.24 3.13
CA GLY A 576 -72.32 34.45 2.55
C GLY A 576 -71.56 35.72 2.94
N TYR A 577 -71.57 36.70 2.06
CA TYR A 577 -70.87 37.97 2.21
C TYR A 577 -71.79 39.14 1.83
N SER A 578 -71.73 40.25 2.57
CA SER A 578 -72.59 41.42 2.34
C SER A 578 -72.14 42.27 1.15
N ASP A 579 -70.94 42.04 0.62
CA ASP A 579 -70.38 42.69 -0.57
C ASP A 579 -70.23 41.72 -1.76
N ASN A 580 -70.02 42.27 -2.96
CA ASN A 580 -69.87 41.47 -4.18
C ASN A 580 -68.48 40.83 -4.34
N ALA A 581 -67.45 41.34 -3.67
CA ALA A 581 -66.08 40.81 -3.75
C ALA A 581 -65.83 39.64 -2.79
N GLY A 582 -66.76 39.38 -1.86
CA GLY A 582 -66.67 38.28 -0.92
C GLY A 582 -65.64 38.54 0.18
N MET A 583 -65.61 39.77 0.72
CA MET A 583 -64.62 40.21 1.71
C MET A 583 -65.21 40.45 3.11
N VAL A 584 -66.49 40.81 3.20
CA VAL A 584 -67.22 41.09 4.45
C VAL A 584 -68.18 39.95 4.75
N ALA A 585 -67.69 38.95 5.49
CA ALA A 585 -68.47 37.77 5.84
C ALA A 585 -69.69 38.12 6.69
N VAL A 586 -70.82 37.48 6.41
CA VAL A 586 -72.03 37.55 7.21
C VAL A 586 -72.08 36.32 8.11
N PRO A 587 -71.85 36.44 9.44
CA PRO A 587 -71.72 35.28 10.32
C PRO A 587 -72.97 34.40 10.38
N ALA A 588 -74.15 34.99 10.18
CA ALA A 588 -75.41 34.27 10.15
C ALA A 588 -75.67 33.50 8.83
N ALA A 589 -74.92 33.79 7.76
CA ALA A 589 -75.07 33.19 6.44
C ALA A 589 -73.99 32.12 6.17
N VAL A 590 -73.77 31.23 7.13
CA VAL A 590 -72.81 30.11 7.02
C VAL A 590 -73.58 28.80 7.04
N GLY A 591 -73.15 27.83 6.23
CA GLY A 591 -73.83 26.54 6.14
C GLY A 591 -72.89 25.42 5.70
N ARG A 592 -73.27 24.19 6.01
CA ARG A 592 -72.64 22.99 5.47
C ARG A 592 -73.65 21.87 5.28
N VAL A 593 -73.41 21.00 4.31
CA VAL A 593 -74.20 19.80 4.06
C VAL A 593 -73.28 18.65 3.68
N ASP A 594 -73.49 17.51 4.34
CA ASP A 594 -72.77 16.28 4.03
C ASP A 594 -73.51 15.48 2.96
N SER A 595 -72.75 14.87 2.05
CA SER A 595 -73.28 13.89 1.13
C SER A 595 -73.71 12.62 1.88
N ILE A 596 -74.59 11.84 1.26
CA ILE A 596 -74.65 10.41 1.59
C ILE A 596 -73.30 9.74 1.27
N PRO A 597 -72.98 8.58 1.87
CA PRO A 597 -71.80 7.81 1.49
C PRO A 597 -71.77 7.58 -0.03
N LEU A 598 -70.68 7.96 -0.69
CA LEU A 598 -70.58 7.94 -2.15
C LEU A 598 -70.79 6.53 -2.71
N THR A 599 -71.58 6.45 -3.77
CA THR A 599 -71.74 5.23 -4.58
C THR A 599 -70.81 5.27 -5.80
N GLN A 600 -70.57 4.13 -6.45
CA GLN A 600 -69.72 4.08 -7.63
C GLN A 600 -70.20 5.01 -8.77
N ALA A 601 -71.52 5.17 -8.93
CA ALA A 601 -72.09 6.08 -9.92
C ALA A 601 -71.73 7.55 -9.62
N MET A 602 -71.76 7.94 -8.34
CA MET A 602 -71.41 9.30 -7.90
C MET A 602 -69.91 9.59 -8.10
N ILE A 603 -69.05 8.59 -7.89
CA ILE A 603 -67.61 8.71 -8.14
C ILE A 603 -67.35 8.94 -9.63
N ASN A 604 -67.98 8.15 -10.50
CA ASN A 604 -67.71 8.18 -11.93
C ASN A 604 -68.30 9.41 -12.65
N SER A 605 -69.35 10.03 -12.11
CA SER A 605 -70.12 11.06 -12.83
C SER A 605 -70.35 12.34 -12.05
N GLY A 606 -69.86 12.44 -10.81
CA GLY A 606 -70.24 13.51 -9.90
C GLY A 606 -71.65 13.34 -9.35
N PHE A 607 -72.08 14.27 -8.51
CA PHE A 607 -73.40 14.21 -7.85
C PHE A 607 -73.85 15.59 -7.38
N GLU A 608 -75.13 15.71 -7.04
CA GLU A 608 -75.72 16.97 -6.56
C GLU A 608 -75.95 16.96 -5.05
N LEU A 609 -75.73 18.12 -4.44
CA LEU A 609 -76.08 18.41 -3.05
C LEU A 609 -77.04 19.58 -3.01
N LEU A 610 -77.97 19.50 -2.06
CA LEU A 610 -78.96 20.54 -1.81
C LEU A 610 -78.49 21.37 -0.63
N LEU A 611 -78.12 22.61 -0.90
CA LEU A 611 -77.71 23.53 0.14
C LEU A 611 -78.94 24.10 0.85
N GLY A 612 -78.89 24.07 2.19
CA GLY A 612 -80.00 24.24 3.15
C GLY A 612 -80.87 25.50 3.03
N PRO A 613 -81.74 25.74 4.02
CA PRO A 613 -82.93 26.56 3.80
C PRO A 613 -82.59 28.03 3.51
N TYR A 614 -83.30 28.58 2.53
CA TYR A 614 -83.24 29.98 2.08
C TYR A 614 -83.19 31.00 3.24
N GLU A 615 -83.98 30.75 4.29
CA GLU A 615 -84.14 31.67 5.42
C GLU A 615 -82.85 31.88 6.22
N THR A 616 -82.04 30.83 6.39
CA THR A 616 -80.86 30.87 7.26
C THR A 616 -79.60 31.17 6.49
N ILE A 617 -79.52 30.77 5.22
CA ILE A 617 -78.27 30.87 4.45
C ILE A 617 -78.25 32.12 3.57
N TYR A 618 -79.42 32.56 3.09
CA TYR A 618 -79.49 33.52 2.00
C TYR A 618 -80.13 34.85 2.40
N LYS A 619 -81.25 34.84 3.15
CA LYS A 619 -81.85 36.09 3.68
C LYS A 619 -80.85 36.95 4.49
N PRO A 620 -79.97 36.38 5.35
CA PRO A 620 -79.08 37.20 6.16
C PRO A 620 -78.05 37.99 5.34
N ILE A 621 -77.80 37.60 4.08
CA ILE A 621 -76.88 38.30 3.18
C ILE A 621 -77.45 39.66 2.76
N GLN A 622 -78.77 39.74 2.57
CA GLN A 622 -79.49 40.95 2.17
C GLN A 622 -80.63 41.26 3.16
N PRO A 623 -80.32 41.60 4.42
CA PRO A 623 -81.30 41.58 5.52
C PRO A 623 -82.37 42.68 5.44
N HIS A 624 -82.11 43.75 4.70
CA HIS A 624 -83.03 44.87 4.50
C HIS A 624 -82.93 45.43 3.07
N SER A 625 -83.90 46.25 2.67
CA SER A 625 -84.05 46.74 1.29
C SER A 625 -82.87 47.58 0.76
N GLY A 626 -82.05 48.13 1.66
CA GLY A 626 -80.82 48.88 1.36
C GLY A 626 -79.63 48.00 0.94
N ALA A 627 -79.63 46.72 1.29
CA ALA A 627 -78.56 45.77 0.96
C ALA A 627 -78.78 45.03 -0.38
N ARG A 628 -79.90 45.27 -1.07
CA ARG A 628 -80.36 44.45 -2.22
C ARG A 628 -79.42 44.41 -3.45
N LEU A 629 -78.51 45.37 -3.59
CA LEU A 629 -77.58 45.47 -4.74
C LEU A 629 -76.20 44.84 -4.49
N ALA A 630 -75.94 44.42 -3.25
CA ALA A 630 -74.66 43.85 -2.85
C ALA A 630 -74.88 42.48 -2.20
N GLY A 631 -73.93 41.58 -2.42
CA GLY A 631 -73.91 40.28 -1.78
C GLY A 631 -73.34 39.21 -2.71
N SER A 632 -72.57 38.30 -2.12
CA SER A 632 -71.97 37.15 -2.81
C SER A 632 -71.89 35.95 -1.85
N ALA A 633 -71.54 34.80 -2.40
CA ALA A 633 -71.31 33.59 -1.62
C ALA A 633 -70.04 32.89 -2.10
N ARG A 634 -69.29 32.31 -1.17
CA ARG A 634 -68.20 31.37 -1.48
C ARG A 634 -68.65 29.97 -1.13
N ILE A 635 -68.43 29.04 -2.06
CA ILE A 635 -68.92 27.66 -1.97
C ILE A 635 -67.78 26.73 -2.36
N TRP A 636 -67.43 25.82 -1.46
CA TRP A 636 -66.38 24.82 -1.70
C TRP A 636 -66.79 23.52 -1.03
N TYR A 637 -66.20 22.40 -1.43
CA TYR A 637 -66.39 21.14 -0.72
C TYR A 637 -65.07 20.61 -0.18
N THR A 638 -65.14 19.76 0.83
CA THR A 638 -63.99 19.08 1.42
C THR A 638 -64.21 17.59 1.42
N ILE A 639 -63.15 16.84 1.12
CA ILE A 639 -63.09 15.40 1.38
C ILE A 639 -62.09 15.13 2.49
N ASN A 640 -62.31 14.06 3.24
CA ASN A 640 -61.36 13.62 4.26
C ASN A 640 -60.46 12.53 3.69
N LEU A 641 -59.19 12.85 3.49
CA LEU A 641 -58.15 11.89 3.15
C LEU A 641 -57.37 11.49 4.43
N PRO A 642 -56.65 10.36 4.44
CA PRO A 642 -55.83 9.96 5.59
C PRO A 642 -54.82 11.02 6.04
N GLU A 643 -54.32 11.83 5.11
CA GLU A 643 -53.37 12.93 5.34
C GLU A 643 -54.02 14.24 5.84
N GLY A 644 -55.36 14.32 5.85
CA GLY A 644 -56.11 15.49 6.29
C GLY A 644 -57.27 15.88 5.36
N PRO A 645 -58.05 16.91 5.72
CA PRO A 645 -59.11 17.42 4.86
C PRO A 645 -58.53 18.13 3.63
N LEU A 646 -58.96 17.72 2.44
CA LEU A 646 -58.61 18.35 1.17
C LEU A 646 -59.80 19.22 0.69
N PRO A 647 -59.68 20.57 0.67
CA PRO A 647 -60.69 21.44 0.11
C PRO A 647 -60.61 21.51 -1.42
N SER A 648 -61.75 21.75 -2.07
CA SER A 648 -61.83 22.18 -3.46
C SER A 648 -61.55 23.67 -3.61
N ASP A 649 -61.30 24.08 -4.84
CA ASP A 649 -61.46 25.47 -5.23
C ASP A 649 -62.88 25.99 -4.95
N GLU A 650 -63.01 27.31 -4.79
CA GLU A 650 -64.26 27.98 -4.45
C GLU A 650 -65.03 28.41 -5.71
N ALA A 651 -66.35 28.20 -5.70
CA ALA A 651 -67.27 28.92 -6.56
C ALA A 651 -67.71 30.23 -5.90
N HIS A 652 -67.73 31.33 -6.67
CA HIS A 652 -68.04 32.67 -6.17
C HIS A 652 -69.22 33.33 -6.91
N PRO A 653 -70.46 32.83 -6.76
CA PRO A 653 -71.64 33.49 -7.35
C PRO A 653 -72.07 34.75 -6.58
N LEU A 654 -72.71 35.67 -7.30
CA LEU A 654 -73.42 36.80 -6.70
C LEU A 654 -74.77 36.34 -6.10
N VAL A 655 -75.25 37.06 -5.09
CA VAL A 655 -76.50 36.75 -4.36
C VAL A 655 -77.50 37.90 -4.55
N ARG A 656 -78.68 37.62 -5.12
CA ARG A 656 -79.71 38.62 -5.49
C ARG A 656 -81.10 38.17 -5.06
N GLY A 657 -81.42 38.42 -3.81
CA GLY A 657 -82.47 37.74 -3.06
C GLY A 657 -83.81 38.40 -2.92
N VAL A 658 -83.93 39.59 -3.48
CA VAL A 658 -85.08 40.45 -3.31
C VAL A 658 -85.78 40.60 -4.66
N ARG A 659 -87.05 40.22 -4.73
CA ARG A 659 -87.93 40.46 -5.88
C ARG A 659 -88.34 41.93 -5.92
N ILE A 660 -88.52 42.44 -7.14
CA ILE A 660 -89.04 43.79 -7.38
C ILE A 660 -90.57 43.74 -7.29
N GLY A 661 -91.17 44.53 -6.39
CA GLY A 661 -92.63 44.63 -6.22
C GLY A 661 -93.03 45.15 -4.82
N GLY A 662 -93.94 46.12 -4.75
CA GLY A 662 -94.29 46.84 -3.50
C GLY A 662 -93.26 47.89 -3.07
N THR A 663 -93.55 48.69 -2.04
CA THR A 663 -92.70 49.82 -1.59
C THR A 663 -91.29 49.39 -1.16
N ASN A 664 -91.12 48.14 -0.67
CA ASN A 664 -89.86 47.65 -0.06
C ASN A 664 -89.29 46.35 -0.68
N GLY A 665 -90.02 45.70 -1.60
CA GLY A 665 -89.66 44.40 -2.16
C GLY A 665 -90.06 43.21 -1.26
N PHE A 666 -90.01 42.01 -1.84
CA PHE A 666 -90.25 40.74 -1.14
C PHE A 666 -89.03 39.83 -1.28
N PHE A 667 -88.70 39.09 -0.24
CA PHE A 667 -87.77 37.97 -0.35
C PHE A 667 -88.35 36.89 -1.28
N CYS A 668 -87.51 35.95 -1.72
CA CYS A 668 -87.91 34.91 -2.66
C CYS A 668 -89.06 34.04 -2.15
N ASP A 669 -89.20 33.92 -0.82
CA ASP A 669 -90.27 33.16 -0.15
C ASP A 669 -91.56 33.97 0.10
N GLY A 670 -91.64 35.19 -0.44
CA GLY A 670 -92.80 36.05 -0.33
C GLY A 670 -92.90 36.84 0.98
N THR A 671 -91.93 36.69 1.90
CA THR A 671 -91.88 37.53 3.11
C THR A 671 -91.44 38.95 2.75
N ALA A 672 -92.01 39.96 3.42
CA ALA A 672 -91.67 41.36 3.18
C ALA A 672 -90.23 41.66 3.62
N VAL A 673 -89.48 42.39 2.80
CA VAL A 673 -88.11 42.80 3.17
C VAL A 673 -88.17 43.97 4.17
N PRO A 674 -87.47 43.89 5.32
CA PRO A 674 -87.36 44.99 6.26
C PRO A 674 -86.80 46.28 5.65
N LEU A 675 -87.19 47.43 6.21
CA LEU A 675 -86.51 48.70 5.93
C LEU A 675 -85.12 48.72 6.60
N PRO A 676 -84.16 49.52 6.07
CA PRO A 676 -82.82 49.66 6.65
C PRO A 676 -82.80 50.10 8.10
#